data_AF-W2LNU3-F1
#
_entry.id   AF-W2LNU3-F1
#
_cell.length_a   1.000
_cell.length_b   1.000
_cell.length_c   1.000
_cell.angle_alpha   90.00
_cell.angle_beta   90.00
_cell.angle_gamma   90.00
#
_symmetry.space_group_name_H-M   'P 1'
#
loop_
_entity.id
_entity.type
_entity.pdbx_description
1 polymer ?
#
loop_
_entity_poly.entity_id
_entity_poly.type
_entity_poly.pdbx_seq_one_letter_code
_entity_poly.pdbx_strand_id
1 'polypeptide(L)'
;MNSIGRRSVRPKQRHRVSSHLHWLRTAAKAKVDVVAQQVLDHDEGIFGAVRANDTNAVLRLIATDENCLTLRDSVGAAPVHIAFLFGHYELGKRIVLRCRVLASVTYTSNNPCEPSPYEGENILHIAIIHRQTELVQWLVREVPQLVRAETTGKFFSPTKACYFGGTPVLFALASNQIEMALHILETAERLQDGEDEGKDLASIFSCDRFGNNVLHLAVIRDLPDVYDFALRYVIRLLSKQLTPTKVGPVIYEEKPDNETHEVENMVVVQSPGKSSLSMKEPPPATIDYREGDINLVEFLQSTSDSGYERMLCFLMHRNSDELTPLSLAAAIGQQRMFQHLFNHSSSIAWRYGPITAIHVPLFDLEQPELRPAPDFGRFQRIHDLIESLPYPLAPKGRKGYRTAIQCLCSTEKISSTLQDNHKVIQEMVSKRLEMLKMMEIQQLLHKKWKYVGKQRFLWRLAVYCVFLMLLNATTLAPYSKYSDGSRGDATGLGFAEVGALLLAALKFMNESNQMLLNSQGYVTEGDAGRLDNICTTVTSISLFTSTIARLAHQQEVGDALGAVALIFAWFYMFFFLLGFRTTGPFVIMILRMIAHDIVRFFLVYSAVLVGFSQAIYVVHDGRVGPHALFLRMRTLLVMGFTGEVNYDDNYGSGGRMNPLTQVLVLCYVVLVMIILVNLLIAMMGNTYSEVLEESEQRWIAERANIMASIDNQCPTEWNQQARKAFAIPLQNRNGEEMLYLEMEVTKLAEWMHDD
;
A
#
# COMPACT_ATOMS: atom_id res chain seq x y z
N MET A 1 -69.11 -7.97 -40.34
CA MET A 1 -69.02 -9.40 -40.70
C MET A 1 -67.70 -9.64 -41.41
N ASN A 2 -66.92 -10.62 -40.93
CA ASN A 2 -65.86 -11.42 -41.58
C ASN A 2 -64.79 -10.69 -42.44
N SER A 3 -63.52 -10.60 -42.02
CA SER A 3 -62.44 -11.62 -41.89
C SER A 3 -61.41 -11.44 -43.02
N ILE A 4 -60.21 -12.04 -42.84
CA ILE A 4 -58.98 -12.01 -43.67
C ILE A 4 -57.96 -10.96 -43.16
N GLY A 5 -56.77 -11.29 -42.66
CA GLY A 5 -56.08 -12.56 -42.42
C GLY A 5 -54.77 -12.29 -41.68
N ARG A 6 -54.57 -12.92 -40.51
CA ARG A 6 -53.30 -12.91 -39.76
C ARG A 6 -52.29 -13.81 -40.47
N ARG A 7 -51.15 -13.27 -40.91
CA ARG A 7 -49.94 -14.07 -41.17
C ARG A 7 -49.12 -14.16 -39.89
N SER A 8 -49.24 -15.32 -39.22
CA SER A 8 -48.33 -15.75 -38.15
C SER A 8 -47.00 -16.16 -38.78
N VAL A 9 -45.93 -15.44 -38.46
CA VAL A 9 -44.55 -15.89 -38.73
C VAL A 9 -44.15 -16.80 -37.57
N ARG A 10 -44.12 -18.11 -37.83
CA ARG A 10 -43.56 -19.10 -36.90
C ARG A 10 -42.04 -18.93 -36.80
N PRO A 11 -41.43 -19.01 -35.60
CA PRO A 11 -39.98 -19.13 -35.48
C PRO A 11 -39.54 -20.51 -35.99
N LYS A 12 -38.48 -20.56 -36.80
CA LYS A 12 -37.85 -21.82 -37.24
C LYS A 12 -37.43 -22.65 -36.01
N GLN A 13 -37.95 -23.87 -35.89
CA GLN A 13 -37.47 -24.87 -34.95
C GLN A 13 -35.99 -25.17 -35.23
N ARG A 14 -35.11 -24.88 -34.27
CA ARG A 14 -33.74 -25.41 -34.26
C ARG A 14 -33.80 -26.90 -33.92
N HIS A 15 -33.31 -27.74 -34.82
CA HIS A 15 -33.15 -29.17 -34.57
C HIS A 15 -32.26 -29.43 -33.35
N ARG A 16 -32.75 -30.31 -32.47
CA ARG A 16 -32.06 -30.81 -31.28
C ARG A 16 -31.03 -31.84 -31.76
N VAL A 17 -29.75 -31.46 -31.80
CA VAL A 17 -28.63 -32.40 -31.97
C VAL A 17 -28.09 -32.76 -30.59
N SER A 18 -27.80 -34.04 -30.41
CA SER A 18 -27.45 -34.72 -29.18
C SER A 18 -26.31 -34.07 -28.37
N SER A 19 -26.52 -34.07 -27.07
CA SER A 19 -25.61 -33.71 -25.99
C SER A 19 -24.32 -34.53 -26.03
N HIS A 20 -23.16 -33.92 -26.35
CA HIS A 20 -21.82 -34.31 -25.82
C HIS A 20 -20.69 -33.30 -26.16
N LEU A 21 -20.99 -32.07 -26.56
CA LEU A 21 -20.00 -31.09 -27.07
C LEU A 21 -20.11 -29.70 -26.42
N HIS A 22 -20.42 -29.65 -25.12
CA HIS A 22 -20.52 -28.37 -24.40
C HIS A 22 -19.16 -27.72 -24.12
N TRP A 23 -18.08 -28.52 -24.00
CA TRP A 23 -16.72 -28.05 -23.69
C TRP A 23 -16.01 -27.35 -24.87
N LEU A 24 -16.33 -27.72 -26.12
CA LEU A 24 -15.75 -27.08 -27.31
C LEU A 24 -16.42 -25.73 -27.65
N ARG A 25 -17.61 -25.44 -27.10
CA ARG A 25 -18.31 -24.17 -27.31
C ARG A 25 -17.85 -23.06 -26.37
N THR A 26 -17.33 -23.42 -25.21
CA THR A 26 -16.68 -22.48 -24.27
C THR A 26 -15.33 -21.97 -24.78
N ALA A 27 -14.66 -22.71 -25.66
CA ALA A 27 -13.39 -22.28 -26.28
C ALA A 27 -13.57 -21.45 -27.57
N ALA A 28 -14.79 -21.40 -28.14
CA ALA A 28 -15.06 -20.81 -29.45
C ALA A 28 -16.18 -19.74 -29.43
N LYS A 29 -16.36 -19.01 -28.33
CA LYS A 29 -16.97 -17.68 -28.40
C LYS A 29 -15.85 -16.71 -28.75
N ALA A 30 -15.68 -16.46 -30.05
CA ALA A 30 -14.94 -15.30 -30.52
C ALA A 30 -15.45 -14.09 -29.72
N LYS A 31 -14.52 -13.36 -29.11
CA LYS A 31 -14.75 -12.10 -28.38
C LYS A 31 -15.43 -11.15 -29.38
N VAL A 32 -16.76 -11.15 -29.41
CA VAL A 32 -17.52 -10.27 -30.30
C VAL A 32 -17.09 -8.86 -29.93
N ASP A 33 -16.63 -8.09 -30.91
CA ASP A 33 -16.18 -6.74 -30.69
C ASP A 33 -17.37 -5.91 -30.20
N VAL A 34 -17.38 -5.64 -28.89
CA VAL A 34 -18.47 -4.96 -28.19
C VAL A 34 -18.75 -3.60 -28.84
N VAL A 35 -17.72 -2.95 -29.39
CA VAL A 35 -17.84 -1.66 -30.08
C VAL A 35 -18.59 -1.82 -31.40
N ALA A 36 -18.31 -2.86 -32.18
CA ALA A 36 -19.02 -3.14 -33.43
C ALA A 36 -20.50 -3.48 -33.18
N GLN A 37 -20.77 -4.19 -32.08
CA GLN A 37 -22.14 -4.53 -31.69
C GLN A 37 -22.91 -3.29 -31.17
N GLN A 38 -22.24 -2.39 -30.45
CA GLN A 38 -22.83 -1.13 -30.00
C GLN A 38 -23.21 -0.21 -31.16
N VAL A 39 -22.39 -0.16 -32.23
CA VAL A 39 -22.73 0.60 -33.44
C VAL A 39 -24.00 0.07 -34.10
N LEU A 40 -24.15 -1.26 -34.16
CA LEU A 40 -25.35 -1.90 -34.71
C LEU A 40 -26.60 -1.65 -33.85
N ASP A 41 -26.46 -1.70 -32.52
CA ASP A 41 -27.56 -1.40 -31.59
C ASP A 41 -28.04 0.07 -31.70
N HIS A 42 -27.14 0.98 -32.10
CA HIS A 42 -27.43 2.40 -32.26
C HIS A 42 -28.09 2.78 -33.59
N ASP A 43 -28.18 1.86 -34.56
CA ASP A 43 -28.75 2.14 -35.88
C ASP A 43 -30.27 1.82 -35.96
N GLU A 44 -30.85 1.14 -34.95
CA GLU A 44 -32.26 0.75 -34.93
C GLU A 44 -33.06 1.33 -33.73
N GLY A 45 -34.35 1.62 -33.95
CA GLY A 45 -35.30 1.97 -32.89
C GLY A 45 -35.07 3.32 -32.18
N ILE A 46 -35.31 3.35 -30.87
CA ILE A 46 -35.19 4.58 -30.05
C ILE A 46 -33.75 5.09 -29.98
N PHE A 47 -32.75 4.20 -30.01
CA PHE A 47 -31.34 4.58 -29.96
C PHE A 47 -30.90 5.36 -31.21
N GLY A 48 -31.35 4.95 -32.40
CA GLY A 48 -31.12 5.69 -33.64
C GLY A 48 -31.78 7.08 -33.64
N ALA A 49 -33.01 7.18 -33.13
CA ALA A 49 -33.72 8.46 -33.02
C ALA A 49 -33.05 9.43 -32.03
N VAL A 50 -32.56 8.92 -30.89
CA VAL A 50 -31.79 9.71 -29.91
C VAL A 50 -30.45 10.16 -30.51
N ARG A 51 -29.73 9.27 -31.20
CA ARG A 51 -28.45 9.59 -31.85
C ARG A 51 -28.60 10.68 -32.92
N ALA A 52 -29.69 10.63 -33.70
CA ALA A 52 -30.02 11.62 -34.73
C ALA A 52 -30.58 12.95 -34.17
N ASN A 53 -30.77 13.07 -32.85
CA ASN A 53 -31.37 14.24 -32.18
C ASN A 53 -32.79 14.59 -32.66
N ASP A 54 -33.58 13.62 -33.14
CA ASP A 54 -34.97 13.86 -33.55
C ASP A 54 -35.92 13.83 -32.36
N THR A 55 -36.12 15.01 -31.76
CA THR A 55 -36.98 15.17 -30.58
C THR A 55 -38.43 14.72 -30.83
N ASN A 56 -38.96 14.86 -32.04
CA ASN A 56 -40.35 14.54 -32.35
C ASN A 56 -40.55 13.04 -32.57
N ALA A 57 -39.56 12.35 -33.14
CA ALA A 57 -39.58 10.90 -33.26
C ALA A 57 -39.44 10.24 -31.89
N VAL A 58 -38.53 10.72 -31.05
CA VAL A 58 -38.32 10.19 -29.70
C VAL A 58 -39.58 10.36 -28.84
N LEU A 59 -40.21 11.54 -28.83
CA LEU A 59 -41.45 11.77 -28.07
C LEU A 59 -42.62 10.89 -28.55
N ARG A 60 -42.70 10.63 -29.87
CA ARG A 60 -43.71 9.70 -30.42
C ARG A 60 -43.48 8.27 -29.97
N LEU A 61 -42.23 7.80 -30.00
CA LEU A 61 -41.86 6.45 -29.56
C LEU A 61 -42.13 6.26 -28.06
N ILE A 62 -41.82 7.27 -27.23
CA ILE A 62 -42.12 7.26 -25.80
C ILE A 62 -43.64 7.22 -25.57
N ALA A 63 -44.42 7.98 -26.34
CA ALA A 63 -45.88 7.99 -26.22
C ALA A 63 -46.53 6.66 -26.64
N THR A 64 -45.89 5.89 -27.53
CA THR A 64 -46.35 4.56 -27.93
C THR A 64 -45.96 3.44 -26.97
N ASP A 65 -44.77 3.48 -26.38
CA ASP A 65 -44.31 2.50 -25.40
C ASP A 65 -43.29 3.14 -24.43
N GLU A 66 -43.70 3.34 -23.18
CA GLU A 66 -42.84 3.91 -22.14
C GLU A 66 -41.69 2.95 -21.75
N ASN A 67 -41.82 1.64 -22.01
CA ASN A 67 -40.76 0.67 -21.73
C ASN A 67 -39.56 0.81 -22.68
N CYS A 68 -39.69 1.56 -23.78
CA CYS A 68 -38.57 1.83 -24.67
C CYS A 68 -37.40 2.54 -23.95
N LEU A 69 -37.66 3.26 -22.86
CA LEU A 69 -36.63 3.94 -22.06
C LEU A 69 -35.88 3.00 -21.10
N THR A 70 -36.39 1.80 -20.84
CA THR A 70 -35.70 0.78 -20.03
C THR A 70 -34.82 -0.14 -20.87
N LEU A 71 -34.85 0.00 -22.20
CA LEU A 71 -33.95 -0.73 -23.09
C LEU A 71 -32.48 -0.44 -22.77
N ARG A 72 -31.63 -1.42 -23.03
CA ARG A 72 -30.19 -1.38 -22.78
C ARG A 72 -29.45 -1.76 -24.06
N ASP A 73 -28.39 -1.04 -24.39
CA ASP A 73 -27.47 -1.44 -25.45
C ASP A 73 -26.59 -2.63 -25.00
N SER A 74 -25.73 -3.12 -25.90
CA SER A 74 -24.74 -4.17 -25.59
C SER A 74 -23.77 -3.84 -24.44
N VAL A 75 -23.63 -2.56 -24.08
CA VAL A 75 -22.77 -2.07 -22.99
C VAL A 75 -23.59 -1.79 -21.71
N GLY A 76 -24.92 -1.80 -21.77
CA GLY A 76 -25.80 -1.50 -20.64
C GLY A 76 -26.24 -0.04 -20.53
N ALA A 77 -26.05 0.79 -21.56
CA ALA A 77 -26.50 2.17 -21.63
C ALA A 77 -28.01 2.27 -21.89
N ALA A 78 -28.65 3.28 -21.31
CA ALA A 78 -30.07 3.57 -21.55
C ALA A 78 -30.20 4.68 -22.61
N PRO A 79 -31.35 4.85 -23.28
CA PRO A 79 -31.54 5.93 -24.25
C PRO A 79 -31.23 7.32 -23.66
N VAL A 80 -31.50 7.53 -22.37
CA VAL A 80 -31.16 8.77 -21.67
C VAL A 80 -29.64 8.95 -21.57
N HIS A 81 -28.90 7.91 -21.18
CA HIS A 81 -27.43 7.94 -21.16
C HIS A 81 -26.84 8.31 -22.51
N ILE A 82 -27.36 7.72 -23.58
CA ILE A 82 -26.93 7.97 -24.96
C ILE A 82 -27.21 9.42 -25.38
N ALA A 83 -28.35 10.00 -25.00
CA ALA A 83 -28.66 11.40 -25.28
C ALA A 83 -27.63 12.36 -24.65
N PHE A 84 -27.26 12.12 -23.39
CA PHE A 84 -26.27 12.93 -22.67
C PHE A 84 -24.84 12.68 -23.17
N LEU A 85 -24.50 11.44 -23.54
CA LEU A 85 -23.21 11.04 -24.09
C LEU A 85 -22.93 11.70 -25.44
N PHE A 86 -23.93 11.83 -26.32
CA PHE A 86 -23.77 12.52 -27.61
C PHE A 86 -23.94 14.04 -27.53
N GLY A 87 -24.19 14.60 -26.35
CA GLY A 87 -24.32 16.05 -26.15
C GLY A 87 -25.69 16.64 -26.52
N HIS A 88 -26.72 15.80 -26.69
CA HIS A 88 -28.09 16.24 -26.99
C HIS A 88 -28.82 16.63 -25.69
N TYR A 89 -28.31 17.64 -24.98
CA TYR A 89 -28.74 17.97 -23.62
C TYR A 89 -30.21 18.39 -23.54
N GLU A 90 -30.72 19.16 -24.51
CA GLU A 90 -32.12 19.61 -24.52
C GLU A 90 -33.11 18.45 -24.72
N LEU A 91 -32.74 17.46 -25.54
CA LEU A 91 -33.50 16.23 -25.67
C LEU A 91 -33.46 15.43 -24.35
N GLY A 92 -32.28 15.31 -23.75
CA GLY A 92 -32.10 14.67 -22.44
C GLY A 92 -32.95 15.31 -21.34
N LYS A 93 -32.94 16.64 -21.22
CA LYS A 93 -33.76 17.40 -20.25
C LYS A 93 -35.25 17.11 -20.43
N ARG A 94 -35.75 17.10 -21.68
CA ARG A 94 -37.16 16.78 -21.97
C ARG A 94 -37.53 15.35 -21.57
N ILE A 95 -36.63 14.39 -21.75
CA ILE A 95 -36.86 13.00 -21.33
C ILE A 95 -36.91 12.89 -19.81
N VAL A 96 -35.97 13.54 -19.10
CA VAL A 96 -35.91 13.57 -17.63
C VAL A 96 -37.15 14.23 -17.02
N LEU A 97 -37.63 15.35 -17.59
CA LEU A 97 -38.84 16.03 -17.12
C LEU A 97 -40.10 15.19 -17.31
N ARG A 98 -40.14 14.32 -18.33
CA ARG A 98 -41.28 13.43 -18.59
C ARG A 98 -41.30 12.23 -17.65
N CYS A 99 -40.14 11.64 -17.36
CA CYS A 99 -40.01 10.45 -16.53
C CYS A 99 -38.87 10.61 -15.50
N ARG A 100 -39.17 11.22 -14.36
CA ARG A 100 -38.19 11.45 -13.28
C ARG A 100 -37.55 10.17 -12.73
N VAL A 101 -38.33 9.07 -12.64
CA VAL A 101 -37.85 7.78 -12.14
C VAL A 101 -36.82 7.12 -13.06
N LEU A 102 -36.87 7.40 -14.37
CA LEU A 102 -35.92 6.87 -15.35
C LEU A 102 -34.60 7.65 -15.38
N ALA A 103 -34.55 8.84 -14.78
CA ALA A 103 -33.33 9.64 -14.68
C ALA A 103 -32.31 9.02 -13.72
N SER A 104 -32.75 8.25 -12.71
CA SER A 104 -31.88 7.57 -11.75
C SER A 104 -31.35 6.21 -12.21
N VAL A 105 -31.65 5.82 -13.45
CA VAL A 105 -31.14 4.60 -14.05
C VAL A 105 -29.63 4.70 -14.21
N THR A 106 -28.91 3.63 -13.86
CA THR A 106 -27.48 3.49 -14.09
C THR A 106 -27.17 2.47 -15.19
N TYR A 107 -25.95 2.50 -15.70
CA TYR A 107 -25.44 1.48 -16.62
C TYR A 107 -25.53 0.11 -15.96
N THR A 108 -26.24 -0.82 -16.59
CA THR A 108 -26.49 -2.17 -16.08
C THR A 108 -26.59 -3.17 -17.23
N SER A 109 -25.98 -4.34 -17.08
CA SER A 109 -26.07 -5.43 -18.07
C SER A 109 -27.24 -6.35 -17.74
N ASN A 110 -27.95 -6.81 -18.77
CA ASN A 110 -29.04 -7.79 -18.60
C ASN A 110 -28.52 -9.19 -18.21
N ASN A 111 -27.22 -9.47 -18.40
CA ASN A 111 -26.60 -10.76 -18.07
C ASN A 111 -25.78 -10.64 -16.76
N PRO A 112 -26.21 -11.27 -15.65
CA PRO A 112 -25.50 -11.18 -14.38
C PRO A 112 -24.12 -11.87 -14.38
N CYS A 113 -23.85 -12.78 -15.33
CA CYS A 113 -22.53 -13.42 -15.46
C CYS A 113 -21.47 -12.53 -16.16
N GLU A 114 -21.89 -11.51 -16.90
CA GLU A 114 -21.01 -10.57 -17.61
C GLU A 114 -21.50 -9.14 -17.32
N PRO A 115 -21.13 -8.57 -16.15
CA PRO A 115 -21.47 -7.19 -15.82
C PRO A 115 -20.85 -6.22 -16.81
N SER A 116 -21.52 -5.08 -17.00
CA SER A 116 -21.05 -4.01 -17.87
C SER A 116 -19.68 -3.50 -17.39
N PRO A 117 -18.74 -3.18 -18.29
CA PRO A 117 -17.51 -2.49 -17.90
C PRO A 117 -17.76 -1.14 -17.21
N TYR A 118 -18.88 -0.47 -17.51
CA TYR A 118 -19.26 0.85 -16.99
C TYR A 118 -20.39 0.79 -15.95
N GLU A 119 -20.60 -0.37 -15.33
CA GLU A 119 -21.68 -0.58 -14.37
C GLU A 119 -21.72 0.52 -13.27
N GLY A 120 -22.93 1.00 -12.98
CA GLY A 120 -23.15 2.06 -11.98
C GLY A 120 -22.93 3.50 -12.48
N GLU A 121 -22.42 3.69 -13.71
CA GLU A 121 -22.34 5.02 -14.31
C GLU A 121 -23.74 5.66 -14.46
N ASN A 122 -23.83 6.96 -14.22
CA ASN A 122 -25.06 7.74 -14.19
C ASN A 122 -24.90 8.96 -15.09
N ILE A 123 -26.01 9.57 -15.52
CA ILE A 123 -26.06 10.80 -16.32
C ILE A 123 -25.26 11.94 -15.67
N LEU A 124 -25.26 12.02 -14.33
CA LEU A 124 -24.47 13.02 -13.61
C LEU A 124 -22.96 12.81 -13.79
N HIS A 125 -22.48 11.56 -13.81
CA HIS A 125 -21.08 11.25 -14.13
C HIS A 125 -20.71 11.72 -15.54
N ILE A 126 -21.57 11.46 -16.53
CA ILE A 126 -21.37 11.90 -17.93
C ILE A 126 -21.32 13.44 -18.01
N ALA A 127 -22.20 14.14 -17.30
CA ALA A 127 -22.23 15.60 -17.26
C ALA A 127 -20.93 16.20 -16.68
N ILE A 128 -20.38 15.57 -15.63
CA ILE A 128 -19.08 15.93 -15.04
C ILE A 128 -17.94 15.67 -16.03
N ILE A 129 -17.94 14.54 -16.75
CA ILE A 129 -16.93 14.25 -17.78
C ILE A 129 -16.96 15.31 -18.89
N HIS A 130 -18.16 15.72 -19.32
CA HIS A 130 -18.35 16.77 -20.33
C HIS A 130 -18.08 18.20 -19.83
N ARG A 131 -17.80 18.38 -18.54
CA ARG A 131 -17.49 19.68 -17.90
C ARG A 131 -18.61 20.73 -18.06
N GLN A 132 -19.87 20.29 -18.05
CA GLN A 132 -21.02 21.18 -18.22
C GLN A 132 -21.60 21.59 -16.85
N THR A 133 -21.13 22.71 -16.31
CA THR A 133 -21.50 23.21 -14.97
C THR A 133 -23.00 23.51 -14.84
N GLU A 134 -23.59 24.21 -15.81
CA GLU A 134 -25.02 24.54 -15.83
C GLU A 134 -25.91 23.30 -15.83
N LEU A 135 -25.48 22.26 -16.55
CA LEU A 135 -26.21 21.01 -16.64
C LEU A 135 -26.16 20.23 -15.32
N VAL A 136 -24.99 20.20 -14.66
CA VAL A 136 -24.83 19.61 -13.33
C VAL A 136 -25.73 20.33 -12.32
N GLN A 137 -25.73 21.67 -12.31
CA GLN A 137 -26.62 22.44 -11.43
C GLN A 137 -28.10 22.12 -11.67
N TRP A 138 -28.51 21.98 -12.93
CA TRP A 138 -29.89 21.63 -13.27
C TRP A 138 -30.25 20.21 -12.83
N LEU A 139 -29.39 19.22 -13.11
CA LEU A 139 -29.62 17.81 -12.77
C LEU A 139 -29.74 17.60 -11.26
N VAL A 140 -28.88 18.24 -10.46
CA VAL A 140 -28.87 18.08 -9.00
C VAL A 140 -30.10 18.75 -8.38
N ARG A 141 -30.60 19.86 -8.94
CA ARG A 141 -31.84 20.51 -8.50
C ARG A 141 -33.08 19.68 -8.80
N GLU A 142 -33.18 19.11 -10.00
CA GLU A 142 -34.37 18.36 -10.42
C GLU A 142 -34.40 16.92 -9.88
N VAL A 143 -33.23 16.26 -9.78
CA VAL A 143 -33.12 14.86 -9.34
C VAL A 143 -31.97 14.69 -8.34
N PRO A 144 -32.18 14.98 -7.05
CA PRO A 144 -31.15 14.86 -6.02
C PRO A 144 -30.63 13.43 -5.81
N GLN A 145 -31.44 12.42 -6.15
CA GLN A 145 -31.08 11.01 -5.98
C GLN A 145 -29.87 10.58 -6.83
N LEU A 146 -29.55 11.32 -7.90
CA LEU A 146 -28.43 11.01 -8.79
C LEU A 146 -27.07 11.02 -8.08
N VAL A 147 -26.95 11.79 -6.99
CA VAL A 147 -25.69 11.96 -6.26
C VAL A 147 -25.31 10.72 -5.44
N ARG A 148 -26.24 9.77 -5.25
CA ARG A 148 -26.01 8.53 -4.48
C ARG A 148 -25.44 7.38 -5.30
N ALA A 149 -25.51 7.46 -6.63
CA ALA A 149 -25.11 6.36 -7.51
C ALA A 149 -23.58 6.18 -7.50
N GLU A 150 -23.10 4.96 -7.26
CA GLU A 150 -21.67 4.64 -7.32
C GLU A 150 -21.31 3.87 -8.60
N THR A 151 -20.23 4.26 -9.25
CA THR A 151 -19.66 3.51 -10.37
C THR A 151 -18.91 2.27 -9.87
N THR A 152 -19.43 1.07 -10.14
CA THR A 152 -18.89 -0.21 -9.66
C THR A 152 -18.21 -1.05 -10.76
N GLY A 153 -18.37 -0.65 -12.02
CA GLY A 153 -17.87 -1.35 -13.19
C GLY A 153 -16.35 -1.56 -13.20
N LYS A 154 -15.90 -2.57 -13.95
CA LYS A 154 -14.47 -2.94 -14.06
C LYS A 154 -13.60 -1.79 -14.59
N PHE A 155 -14.16 -0.89 -15.39
CA PHE A 155 -13.47 0.30 -15.91
C PHE A 155 -13.05 1.26 -14.80
N PHE A 156 -13.84 1.36 -13.74
CA PHE A 156 -13.64 2.23 -12.58
C PHE A 156 -12.90 1.52 -11.42
N SER A 157 -12.30 0.35 -11.67
CA SER A 157 -11.52 -0.35 -10.65
C SER A 157 -10.24 0.42 -10.30
N PRO A 158 -9.74 0.32 -9.05
CA PRO A 158 -8.66 1.16 -8.55
C PRO A 158 -7.33 0.93 -9.28
N THR A 159 -7.18 -0.23 -9.95
CA THR A 159 -6.04 -0.55 -10.82
C THR A 159 -6.05 0.16 -12.17
N LYS A 160 -7.14 0.84 -12.54
CA LYS A 160 -7.33 1.50 -13.85
C LYS A 160 -7.17 3.00 -13.71
N ALA A 161 -6.77 3.64 -14.83
CA ALA A 161 -6.52 5.08 -14.87
C ALA A 161 -7.78 5.94 -14.60
N CYS A 162 -8.97 5.36 -14.78
CA CYS A 162 -10.26 6.02 -14.61
C CYS A 162 -10.89 5.78 -13.23
N TYR A 163 -10.06 5.55 -12.21
CA TYR A 163 -10.54 5.46 -10.84
C TYR A 163 -10.72 6.86 -10.22
N PHE A 164 -11.96 7.18 -9.87
CA PHE A 164 -12.36 8.50 -9.38
C PHE A 164 -13.30 8.44 -8.15
N GLY A 165 -13.27 7.35 -7.36
CA GLY A 165 -13.99 7.28 -6.08
C GLY A 165 -15.47 6.93 -6.15
N GLY A 166 -15.99 6.51 -7.30
CA GLY A 166 -17.34 5.92 -7.39
C GLY A 166 -18.49 6.91 -7.38
N THR A 167 -18.59 7.79 -6.37
CA THR A 167 -19.70 8.74 -6.23
C THR A 167 -19.48 10.00 -7.08
N PRO A 168 -20.54 10.71 -7.53
CA PRO A 168 -20.39 11.89 -8.39
C PRO A 168 -19.62 13.04 -7.75
N VAL A 169 -19.70 13.21 -6.41
CA VAL A 169 -18.92 14.22 -5.69
C VAL A 169 -17.43 13.88 -5.72
N LEU A 170 -17.07 12.65 -5.33
CA LEU A 170 -15.70 12.18 -5.37
C LEU A 170 -15.17 12.18 -6.80
N PHE A 171 -16.01 11.86 -7.78
CA PHE A 171 -15.69 11.88 -9.20
C PHE A 171 -15.36 13.29 -9.71
N ALA A 172 -16.18 14.29 -9.37
CA ALA A 172 -15.90 15.68 -9.71
C ALA A 172 -14.59 16.18 -9.07
N LEU A 173 -14.37 15.88 -7.79
CA LEU A 173 -13.16 16.29 -7.07
C LEU A 173 -11.90 15.61 -7.62
N ALA A 174 -11.93 14.30 -7.84
CA ALA A 174 -10.80 13.54 -8.40
C ALA A 174 -10.48 13.90 -9.86
N SER A 175 -11.45 14.49 -10.58
CA SER A 175 -11.25 15.03 -11.93
C SER A 175 -10.77 16.49 -11.96
N ASN A 176 -10.46 17.08 -10.79
CA ASN A 176 -10.08 18.48 -10.59
C ASN A 176 -11.15 19.49 -11.06
N GLN A 177 -12.42 19.20 -10.76
CA GLN A 177 -13.57 20.04 -11.13
C GLN A 177 -14.26 20.59 -9.88
N ILE A 178 -13.55 21.46 -9.16
CA ILE A 178 -13.94 21.98 -7.84
C ILE A 178 -15.30 22.70 -7.90
N GLU A 179 -15.53 23.56 -8.90
CA GLU A 179 -16.78 24.33 -9.04
C GLU A 179 -18.03 23.43 -9.12
N MET A 180 -17.95 22.33 -9.88
CA MET A 180 -19.06 21.37 -10.01
C MET A 180 -19.29 20.62 -8.70
N ALA A 181 -18.21 20.20 -8.02
CA ALA A 181 -18.32 19.56 -6.72
C ALA A 181 -18.97 20.49 -5.68
N LEU A 182 -18.61 21.78 -5.72
CA LEU A 182 -19.15 22.81 -4.82
C LEU A 182 -20.66 22.98 -5.01
N HIS A 183 -21.14 23.05 -6.26
CA HIS A 183 -22.58 23.10 -6.55
C HIS A 183 -23.33 21.85 -6.08
N ILE A 184 -22.72 20.66 -6.22
CA ILE A 184 -23.33 19.42 -5.73
C ILE A 184 -23.43 19.45 -4.20
N LEU A 185 -22.38 19.85 -3.50
CA LEU A 185 -22.31 19.93 -2.05
C LEU A 185 -23.26 21.00 -1.46
N GLU A 186 -23.30 22.21 -2.04
CA GLU A 186 -24.23 23.26 -1.60
C GLU A 186 -25.70 22.88 -1.81
N THR A 187 -26.00 22.18 -2.89
CA THR A 187 -27.37 21.70 -3.13
C THR A 187 -27.73 20.57 -2.17
N ALA A 188 -26.77 19.72 -1.81
CA ALA A 188 -26.97 18.70 -0.79
C ALA A 188 -27.19 19.30 0.61
N GLU A 189 -26.47 20.38 0.98
CA GLU A 189 -26.68 21.12 2.23
C GLU A 189 -28.11 21.68 2.31
N ARG A 190 -28.58 22.35 1.24
CA ARG A 190 -29.95 22.92 1.19
C ARG A 190 -31.07 21.89 1.34
N LEU A 191 -30.83 20.66 0.89
CA LEU A 191 -31.81 19.58 0.97
C LEU A 191 -31.78 18.88 2.34
N GLN A 192 -30.66 18.92 3.06
CA GLN A 192 -30.58 18.39 4.44
C GLN A 192 -31.32 19.28 5.46
N ASP A 193 -31.45 20.59 5.19
CA ASP A 193 -32.22 21.52 6.02
C ASP A 193 -33.75 21.37 5.86
N GLY A 194 -34.21 20.60 4.86
CA GLY A 194 -35.62 20.25 4.67
C GLY A 194 -35.98 18.95 5.41
N GLU A 195 -36.99 18.99 6.28
CA GLU A 195 -37.33 17.94 7.25
C GLU A 195 -37.72 16.55 6.70
N ASP A 196 -37.72 16.30 5.38
CA ASP A 196 -38.14 15.02 4.81
C ASP A 196 -37.00 14.30 4.04
N GLU A 197 -36.60 13.14 4.58
CA GLU A 197 -35.59 12.16 4.07
C GLU A 197 -34.10 12.39 4.43
N GLY A 198 -33.83 12.66 5.71
CA GLY A 198 -32.48 12.77 6.29
C GLY A 198 -31.68 11.47 6.48
N LYS A 199 -31.57 10.60 5.48
CA LYS A 199 -30.54 9.53 5.46
C LYS A 199 -29.76 9.54 4.14
N ASP A 200 -28.47 9.78 4.26
CA ASP A 200 -27.43 9.65 3.24
C ASP A 200 -27.56 10.57 2.01
N LEU A 201 -27.60 11.90 2.23
CA LEU A 201 -27.23 12.86 1.18
C LEU A 201 -25.71 12.99 1.08
N ALA A 202 -25.24 13.36 -0.12
CA ALA A 202 -23.82 13.44 -0.45
C ALA A 202 -23.08 14.37 0.51
N SER A 203 -22.17 13.78 1.27
CA SER A 203 -21.33 14.47 2.24
C SER A 203 -19.89 14.43 1.77
N ILE A 204 -19.12 15.47 2.11
CA ILE A 204 -17.67 15.45 1.89
C ILE A 204 -16.97 14.32 2.68
N PHE A 205 -17.62 13.83 3.74
CA PHE A 205 -17.19 12.68 4.53
C PHE A 205 -17.56 11.33 3.91
N SER A 206 -18.20 11.32 2.73
CA SER A 206 -18.48 10.07 2.01
C SER A 206 -17.19 9.38 1.58
N CYS A 207 -17.22 8.06 1.64
CA CYS A 207 -16.14 7.19 1.22
C CYS A 207 -16.64 6.30 0.10
N ASP A 208 -15.72 5.84 -0.74
CA ASP A 208 -16.06 4.89 -1.77
C ASP A 208 -16.11 3.43 -1.24
N ARG A 209 -16.42 2.48 -2.12
CA ARG A 209 -16.43 1.05 -1.82
C ARG A 209 -15.11 0.47 -1.28
N PHE A 210 -13.99 1.18 -1.43
CA PHE A 210 -12.65 0.81 -0.97
C PHE A 210 -12.25 1.59 0.28
N GLY A 211 -13.17 2.35 0.89
CA GLY A 211 -12.89 3.20 2.06
C GLY A 211 -12.02 4.41 1.75
N ASN A 212 -11.83 4.77 0.48
CA ASN A 212 -11.09 5.96 0.09
C ASN A 212 -12.02 7.18 0.17
N ASN A 213 -11.66 8.12 1.05
CA ASN A 213 -12.26 9.45 1.09
C ASN A 213 -11.66 10.37 0.00
N VAL A 214 -12.13 11.62 -0.06
CA VAL A 214 -11.59 12.64 -0.97
C VAL A 214 -10.08 12.86 -0.84
N LEU A 215 -9.53 12.79 0.37
CA LEU A 215 -8.09 13.00 0.62
C LEU A 215 -7.26 11.87 0.03
N HIS A 216 -7.72 10.61 0.14
CA HIS A 216 -7.07 9.47 -0.51
C HIS A 216 -7.09 9.62 -2.04
N LEU A 217 -8.20 10.08 -2.62
CA LEU A 217 -8.30 10.28 -4.07
C LEU A 217 -7.43 11.44 -4.57
N ALA A 218 -7.32 12.53 -3.80
CA ALA A 218 -6.38 13.61 -4.09
C ALA A 218 -4.93 13.10 -4.11
N VAL A 219 -4.59 12.20 -3.17
CA VAL A 219 -3.30 11.49 -3.13
C VAL A 219 -3.13 10.48 -4.25
N ILE A 220 -4.18 9.86 -4.78
CA ILE A 220 -4.02 8.93 -5.91
C ILE A 220 -3.78 9.70 -7.22
N ARG A 221 -4.34 10.91 -7.33
CA ARG A 221 -4.34 11.72 -8.55
C ARG A 221 -3.29 12.84 -8.57
N ASP A 222 -2.49 12.99 -7.52
CA ASP A 222 -1.50 14.08 -7.36
C ASP A 222 -2.14 15.49 -7.45
N LEU A 223 -3.22 15.72 -6.69
CA LEU A 223 -4.01 16.95 -6.71
C LEU A 223 -3.96 17.70 -5.36
N PRO A 224 -2.94 18.54 -5.12
CA PRO A 224 -2.83 19.31 -3.87
C PRO A 224 -3.95 20.36 -3.72
N ASP A 225 -4.35 21.01 -4.81
CA ASP A 225 -5.41 22.03 -4.79
C ASP A 225 -6.76 21.47 -4.30
N VAL A 226 -7.06 20.21 -4.65
CA VAL A 226 -8.29 19.51 -4.23
C VAL A 226 -8.21 19.12 -2.76
N TYR A 227 -7.02 18.77 -2.27
CA TYR A 227 -6.77 18.52 -0.86
C TYR A 227 -7.03 19.78 -0.02
N ASP A 228 -6.47 20.91 -0.46
CA ASP A 228 -6.63 22.22 0.19
C ASP A 228 -8.08 22.68 0.19
N PHE A 229 -8.76 22.53 -0.95
CA PHE A 229 -10.19 22.77 -1.07
C PHE A 229 -11.00 21.95 -0.07
N ALA A 230 -10.73 20.63 0.02
CA ALA A 230 -11.47 19.75 0.92
C ALA A 230 -11.29 20.17 2.39
N LEU A 231 -10.08 20.54 2.80
CA LEU A 231 -9.83 21.05 4.15
C LEU A 231 -10.56 22.35 4.43
N ARG A 232 -10.47 23.35 3.53
CA ARG A 232 -11.18 24.63 3.66
C ARG A 232 -12.69 24.43 3.77
N TYR A 233 -13.25 23.51 2.98
CA TYR A 233 -14.68 23.21 3.01
C TYR A 233 -15.11 22.58 4.34
N VAL A 234 -14.35 21.61 4.86
CA VAL A 234 -14.65 20.97 6.16
C VAL A 234 -14.51 21.98 7.31
N ILE A 235 -13.46 22.81 7.29
CA ILE A 235 -13.25 23.88 8.28
C ILE A 235 -14.48 24.81 8.34
N ARG A 236 -15.00 25.23 7.18
CA ARG A 236 -16.22 26.05 7.10
C ARG A 236 -17.46 25.32 7.62
N LEU A 237 -17.64 24.05 7.28
CA LEU A 237 -18.81 23.27 7.68
C LEU A 237 -18.86 23.14 9.21
N LEU A 238 -17.71 22.86 9.82
CA LEU A 238 -17.59 22.74 11.27
C LEU A 238 -17.68 24.09 11.98
N SER A 239 -17.18 25.18 11.39
CA SER A 239 -17.31 26.53 11.98
C SER A 239 -18.73 27.09 11.91
N LYS A 240 -19.51 26.80 10.87
CA LYS A 240 -20.94 27.14 10.79
C LYS A 240 -21.76 26.49 11.91
N GLN A 241 -21.39 25.28 12.35
CA GLN A 241 -22.06 24.59 13.45
C GLN A 241 -21.79 25.25 14.82
N LEU A 242 -20.85 26.21 14.92
CA LEU A 242 -20.57 26.96 16.14
C LEU A 242 -21.42 28.23 16.33
N THR A 243 -22.16 28.72 15.33
CA THR A 243 -23.07 29.86 15.56
C THR A 243 -24.33 29.38 16.29
N PRO A 244 -24.58 29.77 17.55
CA PRO A 244 -25.75 29.31 18.28
C PRO A 244 -27.01 29.96 17.71
N THR A 245 -28.03 29.12 17.54
CA THR A 245 -29.46 29.46 17.60
C THR A 245 -29.76 30.64 18.52
N LYS A 246 -30.42 31.67 17.95
CA LYS A 246 -31.18 32.76 18.60
C LYS A 246 -31.16 32.73 20.14
N VAL A 247 -30.29 33.54 20.74
CA VAL A 247 -30.48 33.98 22.13
C VAL A 247 -31.54 35.09 22.12
N GLY A 248 -32.62 34.89 22.88
CA GLY A 248 -33.67 35.88 23.12
C GLY A 248 -33.13 37.14 23.83
N PRO A 249 -33.98 38.15 24.05
CA PRO A 249 -33.52 39.48 24.43
C PRO A 249 -32.79 39.45 25.78
N VAL A 250 -31.60 40.04 25.79
CA VAL A 250 -30.81 40.30 26.99
C VAL A 250 -31.63 41.20 27.92
N ILE A 251 -32.02 40.65 29.07
CA ILE A 251 -32.48 41.42 30.23
C ILE A 251 -31.22 42.00 30.86
N TYR A 252 -31.13 43.33 30.92
CA TYR A 252 -30.12 44.01 31.72
C TYR A 252 -30.51 43.91 33.19
N GLU A 253 -29.71 43.21 34.00
CA GLU A 253 -29.77 43.34 35.46
C GLU A 253 -28.99 44.59 35.90
N GLU A 254 -29.69 45.45 36.63
CA GLU A 254 -29.21 46.68 37.26
C GLU A 254 -28.08 46.41 38.25
N LYS A 255 -27.03 47.24 38.19
CA LYS A 255 -26.07 47.42 39.29
C LYS A 255 -26.29 48.81 39.88
N PRO A 256 -26.44 48.96 41.21
CA PRO A 256 -26.69 50.25 41.81
C PRO A 256 -25.42 51.10 41.90
N ASP A 257 -25.70 52.39 41.81
CA ASP A 257 -24.86 53.58 41.84
C ASP A 257 -23.70 53.59 42.83
N ASN A 258 -22.58 54.18 42.41
CA ASN A 258 -21.89 55.12 43.29
C ASN A 258 -21.36 56.32 42.48
N GLU A 259 -21.49 57.48 43.11
CA GLU A 259 -21.58 58.83 42.59
C GLU A 259 -20.27 59.36 41.97
N THR A 260 -20.36 60.23 40.96
CA THR A 260 -20.08 61.68 41.07
C THR A 260 -19.92 62.37 39.69
N HIS A 261 -20.71 63.43 39.49
CA HIS A 261 -20.49 64.69 38.73
C HIS A 261 -19.88 64.63 37.31
N GLU A 262 -20.34 65.33 36.27
CA GLU A 262 -21.26 66.46 36.08
C GLU A 262 -21.45 66.65 34.54
N VAL A 263 -22.66 67.02 34.11
CA VAL A 263 -22.99 68.11 33.15
C VAL A 263 -22.32 68.02 31.75
N GLU A 264 -23.04 67.91 30.62
CA GLU A 264 -23.89 68.98 30.07
C GLU A 264 -24.65 68.51 28.80
N ASN A 265 -25.97 68.77 28.75
CA ASN A 265 -26.82 69.23 27.62
C ASN A 265 -26.72 68.56 26.21
N MET A 266 -27.77 68.33 25.41
CA MET A 266 -29.14 68.84 25.35
C MET A 266 -29.92 68.02 24.28
N VAL A 267 -31.17 67.64 24.58
CA VAL A 267 -32.44 67.80 23.79
C VAL A 267 -32.37 67.57 22.26
N VAL A 268 -33.17 66.68 21.65
CA VAL A 268 -34.55 66.92 21.18
C VAL A 268 -35.30 65.60 20.92
N VAL A 269 -36.56 65.60 21.35
CA VAL A 269 -37.64 64.60 21.19
C VAL A 269 -38.20 64.57 19.76
N GLN A 270 -38.47 63.38 19.21
CA GLN A 270 -39.74 63.05 18.51
C GLN A 270 -39.84 61.55 18.14
N SER A 271 -41.01 60.97 18.43
CA SER A 271 -41.45 59.61 18.09
C SER A 271 -42.53 59.66 16.97
N PRO A 272 -43.21 58.56 16.60
CA PRO A 272 -42.77 57.51 15.68
C PRO A 272 -43.63 57.44 14.40
N GLY A 273 -43.06 56.99 13.27
CA GLY A 273 -43.78 56.79 12.01
C GLY A 273 -43.50 55.43 11.37
N LYS A 274 -44.50 54.55 11.34
CA LYS A 274 -44.50 53.28 10.59
C LYS A 274 -44.40 53.55 9.10
N SER A 275 -43.46 52.90 8.40
CA SER A 275 -43.64 52.55 6.99
C SER A 275 -42.95 51.24 6.66
N SER A 276 -43.73 50.35 6.05
CA SER A 276 -43.36 49.05 5.54
C SER A 276 -42.58 49.20 4.23
N LEU A 277 -41.34 48.69 4.17
CA LEU A 277 -40.66 48.44 2.91
C LEU A 277 -39.99 47.06 2.94
N SER A 278 -40.41 46.21 2.01
CA SER A 278 -39.80 44.92 1.70
C SER A 278 -38.35 45.12 1.23
N MET A 279 -37.38 44.62 2.00
CA MET A 279 -36.01 44.44 1.53
C MET A 279 -35.83 42.98 1.10
N LYS A 280 -35.54 42.78 -0.19
CA LYS A 280 -34.94 41.55 -0.72
C LYS A 280 -33.64 41.28 0.02
N GLU A 281 -33.47 40.07 0.53
CA GLU A 281 -32.17 39.58 0.99
C GLU A 281 -31.14 39.66 -0.16
N PRO A 282 -29.91 40.14 0.10
CA PRO A 282 -28.84 40.06 -0.89
C PRO A 282 -28.41 38.60 -1.06
N PRO A 283 -27.95 38.19 -2.27
CA PRO A 283 -27.44 36.85 -2.47
C PRO A 283 -26.21 36.58 -1.58
N PRO A 284 -25.98 35.34 -1.11
CA PRO A 284 -24.84 35.02 -0.28
C PRO A 284 -23.54 35.31 -1.05
N ALA A 285 -22.62 36.02 -0.41
CA ALA A 285 -21.31 36.35 -0.96
C ALA A 285 -20.61 35.09 -1.49
N THR A 286 -20.16 35.14 -2.74
CA THR A 286 -19.31 34.13 -3.37
C THR A 286 -17.94 34.17 -2.68
N ILE A 287 -17.79 33.39 -1.61
CA ILE A 287 -16.50 33.15 -0.97
C ILE A 287 -15.66 32.35 -1.98
N ASP A 288 -14.50 32.88 -2.36
CA ASP A 288 -13.56 32.16 -3.21
C ASP A 288 -12.90 31.06 -2.39
N TYR A 289 -13.11 29.80 -2.76
CA TYR A 289 -12.53 28.65 -2.08
C TYR A 289 -11.15 28.28 -2.63
N ARG A 290 -10.66 28.98 -3.65
CA ARG A 290 -9.39 28.71 -4.34
C ARG A 290 -8.19 29.42 -3.68
N GLU A 291 -8.41 30.54 -3.00
CA GLU A 291 -7.34 31.37 -2.42
C GLU A 291 -7.53 31.56 -0.90
N GLY A 292 -6.44 31.45 -0.13
CA GLY A 292 -6.39 31.71 1.32
C GLY A 292 -5.53 30.74 2.13
N ASP A 293 -4.81 31.24 3.13
CA ASP A 293 -3.97 30.40 4.00
C ASP A 293 -4.81 29.43 4.84
N ILE A 294 -4.41 28.16 4.86
CA ILE A 294 -5.06 27.13 5.67
C ILE A 294 -4.37 27.07 7.03
N ASN A 295 -4.88 27.81 8.00
CA ASN A 295 -4.43 27.71 9.39
C ASN A 295 -5.14 26.55 10.10
N LEU A 296 -4.81 25.31 9.72
CA LEU A 296 -5.39 24.11 10.34
C LEU A 296 -5.16 24.09 11.86
N VAL A 297 -3.97 24.50 12.30
CA VAL A 297 -3.61 24.53 13.73
C VAL A 297 -4.48 25.51 14.51
N GLU A 298 -4.65 26.73 14.00
CA GLU A 298 -5.50 27.77 14.63
C GLU A 298 -6.96 27.30 14.71
N PHE A 299 -7.47 26.71 13.63
CA PHE A 299 -8.82 26.14 13.61
C PHE A 299 -8.99 25.01 14.63
N LEU A 300 -8.03 24.08 14.73
CA LEU A 300 -8.09 22.98 15.69
C LEU A 300 -8.05 23.48 17.15
N GLN A 301 -7.38 24.60 17.40
CA GLN A 301 -7.38 25.26 18.70
C GLN A 301 -8.73 25.94 19.01
N SER A 302 -9.36 26.59 18.03
CA SER A 302 -10.58 27.38 18.24
C SER A 302 -11.90 26.60 18.21
N THR A 303 -11.89 25.37 17.66
CA THR A 303 -13.13 24.60 17.37
C THR A 303 -13.72 23.95 18.63
N SER A 304 -14.98 23.48 18.58
CA SER A 304 -15.59 22.66 19.64
C SER A 304 -14.96 21.25 19.71
N ASP A 305 -15.11 20.54 20.83
CA ASP A 305 -14.53 19.18 20.99
C ASP A 305 -15.10 18.19 19.94
N SER A 306 -16.40 18.30 19.63
CA SER A 306 -17.04 17.47 18.59
C SER A 306 -16.57 17.79 17.17
N GLY A 307 -16.27 19.06 16.89
CA GLY A 307 -15.68 19.46 15.60
C GLY A 307 -14.23 19.00 15.47
N TYR A 308 -13.47 19.05 16.57
CA TYR A 308 -12.10 18.53 16.64
C TYR A 308 -12.05 17.02 16.34
N GLU A 309 -12.87 16.21 17.01
CA GLU A 309 -12.92 14.76 16.78
C GLU A 309 -13.34 14.43 15.34
N ARG A 310 -14.35 15.11 14.79
CA ARG A 310 -14.79 14.92 13.40
C ARG A 310 -13.68 15.24 12.39
N MET A 311 -12.93 16.33 12.61
CA MET A 311 -11.80 16.68 11.76
C MET A 311 -10.67 15.64 11.86
N LEU A 312 -10.34 15.21 13.07
CA LEU A 312 -9.31 14.19 13.29
C LEU A 312 -9.68 12.87 12.61
N CYS A 313 -10.93 12.41 12.76
CA CYS A 313 -11.44 11.21 12.08
C CYS A 313 -11.39 11.33 10.55
N PHE A 314 -11.58 12.54 10.00
CA PHE A 314 -11.50 12.77 8.56
C PHE A 314 -10.07 12.71 8.04
N LEU A 315 -9.11 13.32 8.75
CA LEU A 315 -7.69 13.32 8.40
C LEU A 315 -7.06 11.93 8.57
N MET A 316 -7.39 11.23 9.65
CA MET A 316 -6.82 9.92 10.02
C MET A 316 -7.68 8.75 9.53
N HIS A 317 -8.64 8.99 8.63
CA HIS A 317 -9.44 7.92 8.04
C HIS A 317 -8.53 6.92 7.33
N ARG A 318 -8.76 5.63 7.56
CA ARG A 318 -8.02 4.54 6.89
C ARG A 318 -8.89 3.90 5.82
N ASN A 319 -8.31 3.64 4.66
CA ASN A 319 -8.98 2.91 3.60
C ASN A 319 -9.02 1.39 3.86
N SER A 320 -9.55 0.61 2.91
CA SER A 320 -9.60 -0.85 3.01
C SER A 320 -8.22 -1.53 3.07
N ASP A 321 -7.18 -0.84 2.58
CA ASP A 321 -5.78 -1.28 2.69
C ASP A 321 -5.15 -0.88 4.05
N GLU A 322 -5.95 -0.33 4.98
CA GLU A 322 -5.57 0.18 6.30
C GLU A 322 -4.61 1.40 6.27
N LEU A 323 -4.55 2.11 5.14
CA LEU A 323 -3.68 3.26 4.91
C LEU A 323 -4.45 4.57 5.10
N THR A 324 -3.83 5.52 5.79
CA THR A 324 -4.20 6.95 5.84
C THR A 324 -3.77 7.66 4.55
N PRO A 325 -4.22 8.90 4.28
CA PRO A 325 -3.75 9.66 3.12
C PRO A 325 -2.23 9.86 3.08
N LEU A 326 -1.59 10.07 4.24
CA LEU A 326 -0.13 10.23 4.35
C LEU A 326 0.62 8.93 4.05
N SER A 327 0.20 7.82 4.67
CA SER A 327 0.80 6.51 4.42
C SER A 327 0.51 6.00 3.00
N LEU A 328 -0.64 6.36 2.41
CA LEU A 328 -0.96 6.09 1.01
C LEU A 328 -0.05 6.87 0.06
N ALA A 329 0.24 8.14 0.33
CA ALA A 329 1.17 8.94 -0.49
C ALA A 329 2.57 8.31 -0.51
N ALA A 330 3.04 7.88 0.67
CA ALA A 330 4.27 7.11 0.83
C ALA A 330 4.21 5.75 0.09
N ALA A 331 3.09 5.05 0.17
CA ALA A 331 2.91 3.76 -0.50
C ALA A 331 2.90 3.88 -2.04
N ILE A 332 2.25 4.88 -2.61
CA ILE A 332 2.18 5.02 -4.09
C ILE A 332 3.49 5.56 -4.66
N GLY A 333 4.23 6.37 -3.89
CA GLY A 333 5.43 7.01 -4.40
C GLY A 333 5.24 8.48 -4.81
N GLN A 334 4.20 9.16 -4.31
CA GLN A 334 3.87 10.52 -4.75
C GLN A 334 4.58 11.57 -3.90
N GLN A 335 5.78 11.96 -4.32
CA GLN A 335 6.63 12.90 -3.59
C GLN A 335 5.95 14.27 -3.36
N ARG A 336 5.31 14.82 -4.39
CA ARG A 336 4.66 16.15 -4.31
C ARG A 336 3.54 16.16 -3.27
N MET A 337 2.60 15.23 -3.36
CA MET A 337 1.54 15.08 -2.36
C MET A 337 2.10 14.75 -0.97
N PHE A 338 3.10 13.88 -0.88
CA PHE A 338 3.71 13.54 0.41
C PHE A 338 4.29 14.79 1.09
N GLN A 339 5.04 15.61 0.36
CA GLN A 339 5.59 16.87 0.88
C GLN A 339 4.49 17.87 1.24
N HIS A 340 3.44 17.97 0.43
CA HIS A 340 2.28 18.82 0.70
C HIS A 340 1.58 18.44 2.01
N LEU A 341 1.26 17.15 2.17
CA LEU A 341 0.65 16.60 3.40
C LEU A 341 1.57 16.79 4.62
N PHE A 342 2.86 16.56 4.42
CA PHE A 342 3.85 16.73 5.47
C PHE A 342 3.88 18.17 5.99
N ASN A 343 3.90 19.14 5.09
CA ASN A 343 3.88 20.56 5.44
C ASN A 343 2.60 20.95 6.18
N HIS A 344 1.42 20.48 5.75
CA HIS A 344 0.16 20.72 6.45
C HIS A 344 0.07 20.07 7.84
N SER A 345 0.74 18.93 8.03
CA SER A 345 0.81 18.25 9.34
C SER A 345 1.83 18.90 10.28
N SER A 346 2.80 19.63 9.73
CA SER A 346 3.86 20.29 10.49
C SER A 346 3.40 21.64 11.04
N SER A 347 3.85 21.99 12.24
CA SER A 347 3.65 23.32 12.82
C SER A 347 5.00 24.03 13.00
N ILE A 348 4.99 25.36 12.92
CA ILE A 348 6.20 26.15 13.15
C ILE A 348 6.38 26.34 14.64
N ALA A 349 7.52 25.94 15.17
CA ALA A 349 7.87 26.12 16.58
C ALA A 349 8.40 27.55 16.82
N TRP A 350 9.39 27.95 16.05
CA TRP A 350 9.99 29.28 16.09
C TRP A 350 10.71 29.60 14.77
N ARG A 351 10.92 30.88 14.50
CA ARG A 351 11.70 31.37 13.36
C ARG A 351 12.76 32.35 13.86
N TYR A 352 14.01 32.15 13.47
CA TYR A 352 15.13 33.03 13.79
C TYR A 352 15.95 33.30 12.53
N GLY A 353 15.68 34.44 11.89
CA GLY A 353 16.28 34.79 10.59
C GLY A 353 16.02 33.70 9.54
N PRO A 354 17.07 33.15 8.89
CA PRO A 354 16.92 32.10 7.88
C PRO A 354 16.66 30.70 8.45
N ILE A 355 16.66 30.53 9.77
CA ILE A 355 16.46 29.24 10.44
C ILE A 355 15.01 29.16 10.94
N THR A 356 14.29 28.14 10.50
CA THR A 356 12.94 27.84 10.97
C THR A 356 12.93 26.48 11.64
N ALA A 357 12.49 26.42 12.89
CA ALA A 357 12.21 25.15 13.55
C ALA A 357 10.76 24.74 13.35
N ILE A 358 10.56 23.50 12.92
CA ILE A 358 9.26 22.90 12.69
C ILE A 358 9.06 21.71 13.63
N HIS A 359 7.85 21.59 14.18
CA HIS A 359 7.38 20.44 14.91
C HIS A 359 6.59 19.54 13.97
N VAL A 360 7.05 18.30 13.84
CA VAL A 360 6.42 17.30 13.00
C VAL A 360 5.82 16.19 13.85
N PRO A 361 4.52 15.89 13.72
CA PRO A 361 3.89 14.82 14.49
C PRO A 361 4.50 13.48 14.11
N LEU A 362 4.89 12.69 15.12
CA LEU A 362 5.41 11.35 14.88
C LEU A 362 4.30 10.32 14.64
N PHE A 363 3.09 10.61 15.10
CA PHE A 363 1.93 9.75 14.92
C PHE A 363 1.65 9.55 13.42
N ASP A 364 1.40 8.30 13.00
CA ASP A 364 1.19 7.87 11.60
C ASP A 364 2.42 7.98 10.67
N LEU A 365 3.34 8.92 10.94
CA LEU A 365 4.63 9.05 10.24
C LEU A 365 5.61 7.92 10.63
N GLU A 366 5.94 7.83 11.92
CA GLU A 366 6.87 6.84 12.49
C GLU A 366 6.20 5.95 13.54
N GLN A 367 5.41 6.55 14.42
CA GLN A 367 4.74 5.86 15.51
C GLN A 367 3.47 5.20 14.97
N PRO A 368 3.37 3.85 15.02
CA PRO A 368 2.18 3.17 14.58
C PRO A 368 1.07 3.30 15.62
N GLU A 369 -0.15 3.36 15.13
CA GLU A 369 -1.33 3.06 15.93
C GLU A 369 -1.43 1.54 16.13
N LEU A 370 -1.72 1.12 17.36
CA LEU A 370 -1.75 -0.29 17.73
C LEU A 370 -3.06 -0.93 17.29
N ARG A 371 -2.99 -2.15 16.74
CA ARG A 371 -4.19 -2.94 16.46
C ARG A 371 -4.81 -3.45 17.77
N PRO A 372 -6.14 -3.61 17.82
CA PRO A 372 -6.80 -4.28 18.95
C PRO A 372 -6.25 -5.69 19.14
N ALA A 373 -6.27 -6.17 20.39
CA ALA A 373 -5.73 -7.47 20.74
C ALA A 373 -6.43 -8.59 19.95
N PRO A 374 -5.70 -9.48 19.27
CA PRO A 374 -6.30 -10.71 18.76
C PRO A 374 -6.71 -11.62 19.92
N ASP A 375 -7.94 -12.12 19.90
CA ASP A 375 -8.44 -13.05 20.91
C ASP A 375 -7.91 -14.48 20.64
N PHE A 376 -6.82 -14.87 21.31
CA PHE A 376 -6.20 -16.20 21.13
C PHE A 376 -6.91 -17.34 21.88
N GLY A 377 -8.02 -17.06 22.55
CA GLY A 377 -8.82 -18.04 23.27
C GLY A 377 -7.98 -18.90 24.23
N ARG A 378 -7.88 -20.21 23.95
CA ARG A 378 -7.19 -21.18 24.81
C ARG A 378 -5.67 -21.02 24.83
N PHE A 379 -5.07 -20.36 23.83
CA PHE A 379 -3.62 -20.17 23.72
C PHE A 379 -3.10 -18.86 24.35
N GLN A 380 -4.00 -18.04 24.90
CA GLN A 380 -3.65 -16.74 25.50
C GLN A 380 -2.56 -16.86 26.58
N ARG A 381 -2.64 -17.86 27.47
CA ARG A 381 -1.65 -18.04 28.55
C ARG A 381 -0.22 -18.29 28.05
N ILE A 382 -0.10 -19.00 26.92
CA ILE A 382 1.21 -19.28 26.33
C ILE A 382 1.73 -18.00 25.66
N HIS A 383 0.86 -17.25 24.98
CA HIS A 383 1.19 -15.95 24.42
C HIS A 383 1.69 -14.98 25.51
N ASP A 384 0.96 -14.86 26.62
CA ASP A 384 1.31 -13.95 27.73
C ASP A 384 2.65 -14.32 28.39
N LEU A 385 2.93 -15.63 28.55
CA LEU A 385 4.21 -16.11 29.07
C LEU A 385 5.37 -15.74 28.13
N ILE A 386 5.18 -15.90 26.82
CA ILE A 386 6.22 -15.60 25.83
C ILE A 386 6.40 -14.09 25.70
N GLU A 387 5.32 -13.30 25.73
CA GLU A 387 5.35 -11.83 25.68
C GLU A 387 6.07 -11.21 26.88
N SER A 388 6.13 -11.92 28.02
CA SER A 388 6.88 -11.49 29.21
C SER A 388 8.41 -11.62 29.09
N LEU A 389 8.94 -12.24 28.03
CA LEU A 389 10.38 -12.40 27.84
C LEU A 389 11.09 -11.06 27.59
N PRO A 390 12.31 -10.85 28.12
CA PRO A 390 13.05 -9.62 27.88
C PRO A 390 13.61 -9.55 26.46
N TYR A 391 13.70 -8.33 25.92
CA TYR A 391 14.43 -8.06 24.67
C TYR A 391 15.90 -8.51 24.81
N PRO A 392 16.50 -9.18 23.79
CA PRO A 392 16.03 -9.43 22.42
C PRO A 392 15.33 -10.79 22.21
N LEU A 393 15.01 -11.50 23.28
CA LEU A 393 14.39 -12.84 23.23
C LEU A 393 12.86 -12.77 23.18
N ALA A 394 12.29 -11.60 23.46
CA ALA A 394 10.87 -11.31 23.32
C ALA A 394 10.34 -11.66 21.92
N PRO A 395 9.10 -12.19 21.83
CA PRO A 395 8.46 -12.38 20.55
C PRO A 395 8.34 -11.04 19.81
N LYS A 396 8.33 -11.06 18.48
CA LYS A 396 7.87 -9.87 17.74
C LYS A 396 6.41 -9.64 18.16
N GLY A 397 6.18 -8.55 18.89
CA GLY A 397 4.88 -8.14 19.38
C GLY A 397 3.93 -7.74 18.26
N ARG A 398 2.76 -7.21 18.65
CA ARG A 398 1.67 -6.86 17.73
C ARG A 398 2.15 -5.86 16.68
N LYS A 399 2.07 -6.23 15.39
CA LYS A 399 2.29 -5.26 14.30
C LYS A 399 1.16 -4.24 14.33
N GLY A 400 1.49 -2.98 14.57
CA GLY A 400 0.55 -1.87 14.40
C GLY A 400 0.16 -1.68 12.94
N TYR A 401 -0.65 -0.66 12.67
CA TYR A 401 -0.90 -0.24 11.29
C TYR A 401 0.40 0.26 10.64
N ARG A 402 0.53 0.08 9.33
CA ARG A 402 1.74 0.48 8.59
C ARG A 402 1.88 1.99 8.64
N THR A 403 3.01 2.48 9.12
CA THR A 403 3.32 3.91 9.14
C THR A 403 3.84 4.38 7.78
N ALA A 404 3.85 5.69 7.56
CA ALA A 404 4.38 6.25 6.32
C ALA A 404 5.83 5.83 6.07
N ILE A 405 6.70 5.82 7.09
CA ILE A 405 8.09 5.36 6.96
C ILE A 405 8.17 3.88 6.59
N GLN A 406 7.34 3.03 7.21
CA GLN A 406 7.30 1.61 6.87
C GLN A 406 6.83 1.40 5.41
N CYS A 407 5.92 2.24 4.93
CA CYS A 407 5.48 2.21 3.53
C CYS A 407 6.60 2.65 2.57
N LEU A 408 7.35 3.71 2.90
CA LEU A 408 8.52 4.17 2.13
C LEU A 408 9.62 3.12 2.03
N CYS A 409 9.87 2.40 3.14
CA CYS A 409 10.97 1.43 3.22
C CYS A 409 10.59 0.03 2.71
N SER A 410 9.33 -0.20 2.34
CA SER A 410 8.86 -1.49 1.85
C SER A 410 9.10 -1.65 0.34
N THR A 411 9.49 -2.85 -0.08
CA THR A 411 9.61 -3.24 -1.49
C THR A 411 8.35 -3.91 -2.03
N GLU A 412 7.34 -4.16 -1.18
CA GLU A 412 6.10 -4.83 -1.55
C GLU A 412 5.08 -3.88 -2.18
N LYS A 413 4.13 -4.47 -2.93
CA LYS A 413 2.88 -3.79 -3.28
C LYS A 413 2.03 -3.69 -2.01
N ILE A 414 1.74 -2.46 -1.58
CA ILE A 414 0.98 -2.20 -0.36
C ILE A 414 -0.47 -1.83 -0.69
N SER A 415 -0.68 -0.98 -1.71
CA SER A 415 -2.03 -0.53 -2.08
C SER A 415 -2.60 -1.35 -3.24
N SER A 416 -3.90 -1.64 -3.15
CA SER A 416 -4.72 -2.26 -4.19
C SER A 416 -4.92 -1.38 -5.43
N THR A 417 -4.62 -0.09 -5.34
CA THR A 417 -4.65 0.89 -6.45
C THR A 417 -3.59 0.64 -7.52
N LEU A 418 -2.51 -0.04 -7.17
CA LEU A 418 -1.42 -0.32 -8.10
C LEU A 418 -1.68 -1.58 -8.93
N GLN A 419 -1.30 -1.55 -10.20
CA GLN A 419 -1.35 -2.74 -11.06
C GLN A 419 -0.28 -3.77 -10.65
N ASP A 420 -0.61 -5.06 -10.76
CA ASP A 420 0.31 -6.19 -10.52
C ASP A 420 1.30 -6.41 -11.66
N ASN A 421 1.99 -5.34 -12.06
CA ASN A 421 2.99 -5.36 -13.12
C ASN A 421 4.37 -5.14 -12.52
N HIS A 422 5.32 -6.04 -12.80
CA HIS A 422 6.68 -5.97 -12.26
C HIS A 422 7.37 -4.62 -12.54
N LYS A 423 7.16 -4.05 -13.75
CA LYS A 423 7.69 -2.73 -14.12
C LYS A 423 7.14 -1.60 -13.24
N VAL A 424 5.83 -1.61 -12.97
CA VAL A 424 5.16 -0.60 -12.14
C VAL A 424 5.66 -0.68 -10.70
N ILE A 425 5.84 -1.89 -10.17
CA ILE A 425 6.40 -2.10 -8.83
C ILE A 425 7.84 -1.59 -8.75
N GLN A 426 8.68 -1.86 -9.76
CA GLN A 426 10.05 -1.36 -9.80
C GLN A 426 10.13 0.17 -9.85
N GLU A 427 9.29 0.81 -10.67
CA GLU A 427 9.19 2.26 -10.75
C GLU A 427 8.71 2.88 -9.42
N MET A 428 7.71 2.27 -8.79
CA MET A 428 7.21 2.67 -7.48
C MET A 428 8.31 2.57 -6.41
N VAL A 429 9.06 1.46 -6.37
CA VAL A 429 10.18 1.31 -5.41
C VAL A 429 11.24 2.37 -5.66
N SER A 430 11.56 2.69 -6.91
CA SER A 430 12.49 3.78 -7.25
C SER A 430 11.99 5.13 -6.71
N LYS A 431 10.72 5.47 -6.93
CA LYS A 431 10.07 6.67 -6.39
C LYS A 431 10.10 6.73 -4.86
N ARG A 432 9.84 5.61 -4.17
CA ARG A 432 9.93 5.50 -2.71
C ARG A 432 11.35 5.77 -2.19
N LEU A 433 12.36 5.18 -2.85
CA LEU A 433 13.77 5.39 -2.51
C LEU A 433 14.22 6.84 -2.77
N GLU A 434 13.65 7.51 -3.77
CA GLU A 434 13.89 8.93 -4.01
C GLU A 434 13.30 9.81 -2.92
N MET A 435 12.08 9.52 -2.44
CA MET A 435 11.48 10.22 -1.31
C MET A 435 12.27 10.06 0.00
N LEU A 436 13.00 8.95 0.20
CA LEU A 436 13.90 8.79 1.35
C LEU A 436 15.08 9.77 1.34
N LYS A 437 15.36 10.45 0.22
CA LYS A 437 16.37 11.52 0.13
C LYS A 437 15.88 12.84 0.73
N MET A 438 14.57 12.99 0.98
CA MET A 438 14.04 14.20 1.63
C MET A 438 14.72 14.42 2.98
N MET A 439 15.16 15.66 3.21
CA MET A 439 15.97 16.02 4.38
C MET A 439 15.25 15.69 5.68
N GLU A 440 13.95 15.92 5.73
CA GLU A 440 13.08 15.72 6.89
C GLU A 440 13.05 14.24 7.31
N ILE A 441 12.88 13.34 6.35
CA ILE A 441 12.89 11.88 6.59
C ILE A 441 14.28 11.41 7.00
N GLN A 442 15.34 11.90 6.35
CA GLN A 442 16.72 11.53 6.68
C GLN A 442 17.11 11.97 8.10
N GLN A 443 16.73 13.19 8.52
CA GLN A 443 16.98 13.68 9.87
C GLN A 443 16.26 12.83 10.92
N LEU A 444 14.98 12.50 10.68
CA LEU A 444 14.20 11.62 11.56
C LEU A 444 14.85 10.24 11.72
N LEU A 445 15.19 9.58 10.60
CA LEU A 445 15.85 8.27 10.63
C LEU A 445 17.23 8.32 11.29
N HIS A 446 17.98 9.40 11.08
CA HIS A 446 19.29 9.59 11.72
C HIS A 446 19.16 9.77 13.23
N LYS A 447 18.25 10.64 13.70
CA LYS A 447 17.97 10.85 15.13
C LYS A 447 17.51 9.53 15.77
N LYS A 448 16.55 8.83 15.16
CA LYS A 448 16.07 7.53 15.67
C LYS A 448 17.20 6.50 15.82
N TRP A 449 18.08 6.40 14.82
CA TRP A 449 19.24 5.50 14.88
C TRP A 449 20.23 5.89 15.98
N LYS A 450 20.55 7.18 16.10
CA LYS A 450 21.55 7.68 17.05
C LYS A 450 21.12 7.46 18.51
N TYR A 451 19.87 7.77 18.85
CA TYR A 451 19.39 7.76 20.24
C TYR A 451 18.85 6.41 20.69
N VAL A 452 18.16 5.66 19.83
CA VAL A 452 17.48 4.41 20.22
C VAL A 452 18.08 3.19 19.52
N GLY A 453 18.20 3.27 18.21
CA GLY A 453 18.54 2.13 17.35
C GLY A 453 19.89 1.49 17.64
N LYS A 454 20.94 2.31 17.64
CA LYS A 454 22.32 1.83 17.73
C LYS A 454 22.54 0.97 18.97
N GLN A 455 22.04 1.39 20.13
CA GLN A 455 22.21 0.65 21.38
C GLN A 455 21.45 -0.68 21.37
N ARG A 456 20.16 -0.67 20.96
CA ARG A 456 19.34 -1.89 20.88
C ARG A 456 19.90 -2.89 19.87
N PHE A 457 20.38 -2.40 18.74
CA PHE A 457 20.99 -3.22 17.70
C PHE A 457 22.31 -3.86 18.16
N LEU A 458 23.19 -3.07 18.81
CA LEU A 458 24.45 -3.59 19.37
C LEU A 458 24.21 -4.61 20.48
N TRP A 459 23.18 -4.43 21.31
CA TRP A 459 22.79 -5.41 22.32
C TRP A 459 22.33 -6.73 21.68
N ARG A 460 21.50 -6.67 20.62
CA ARG A 460 21.09 -7.87 19.85
C ARG A 460 22.30 -8.58 19.23
N LEU A 461 23.26 -7.82 18.70
CA LEU A 461 24.52 -8.37 18.19
C LEU A 461 25.33 -9.04 19.31
N ALA A 462 25.46 -8.42 20.48
CA ALA A 462 26.20 -8.99 21.61
C ALA A 462 25.60 -10.34 22.07
N VAL A 463 24.28 -10.43 22.22
CA VAL A 463 23.59 -11.69 22.56
C VAL A 463 23.81 -12.75 21.48
N TYR A 464 23.81 -12.35 20.21
CA TYR A 464 24.09 -13.27 19.11
C TYR A 464 25.55 -13.75 19.10
N CYS A 465 26.51 -12.88 19.40
CA CYS A 465 27.91 -13.27 19.58
C CYS A 465 28.07 -14.28 20.72
N VAL A 466 27.33 -14.14 21.82
CA VAL A 466 27.31 -15.15 22.90
C VAL A 466 26.79 -16.48 22.37
N PHE A 467 25.68 -16.50 21.63
CA PHE A 467 25.16 -17.71 20.98
C PHE A 467 26.22 -18.37 20.07
N LEU A 468 26.89 -17.58 19.22
CA LEU A 468 27.95 -18.10 18.36
C LEU A 468 29.13 -18.65 19.16
N MET A 469 29.54 -18.00 20.25
CA MET A 469 30.62 -18.50 21.11
C MET A 469 30.25 -19.84 21.75
N LEU A 470 29.02 -19.98 22.25
CA LEU A 470 28.51 -21.25 22.80
C LEU A 470 28.47 -22.34 21.73
N LEU A 471 27.96 -22.03 20.52
CA LEU A 471 27.91 -22.98 19.41
C LEU A 471 29.30 -23.41 18.93
N ASN A 472 30.24 -22.47 18.83
CA ASN A 472 31.62 -22.81 18.45
C ASN A 472 32.30 -23.66 19.52
N ALA A 473 32.09 -23.36 20.80
CA ALA A 473 32.64 -24.13 21.91
C ALA A 473 32.19 -25.60 21.89
N THR A 474 30.94 -25.88 21.50
CA THR A 474 30.43 -27.24 21.38
C THR A 474 30.93 -27.96 20.13
N THR A 475 31.07 -27.27 19.00
CA THR A 475 31.55 -27.88 17.74
C THR A 475 33.05 -28.11 17.69
N LEU A 476 33.86 -27.27 18.36
CA LEU A 476 35.32 -27.39 18.38
C LEU A 476 35.82 -28.46 19.35
N ALA A 477 35.00 -28.83 20.33
CA ALA A 477 35.42 -29.79 21.33
C ALA A 477 35.38 -31.23 20.78
N PRO A 478 36.46 -32.01 20.92
CA PRO A 478 36.45 -33.40 20.53
C PRO A 478 35.51 -34.21 21.43
N TYR A 479 34.85 -35.21 20.85
CA TYR A 479 33.93 -36.10 21.56
C TYR A 479 34.53 -36.78 22.79
N SER A 480 35.84 -37.03 22.79
CA SER A 480 36.54 -37.59 23.94
C SER A 480 36.46 -36.74 25.21
N LYS A 481 36.24 -35.41 25.08
CA LYS A 481 36.03 -34.54 26.26
C LYS A 481 34.67 -34.75 26.91
N TYR A 482 33.69 -35.30 26.19
CA TYR A 482 32.38 -35.63 26.75
C TYR A 482 32.40 -36.95 27.54
N SER A 483 33.21 -37.93 27.11
CA SER A 483 33.31 -39.24 27.77
C SER A 483 34.42 -39.32 28.82
N ASP A 484 35.62 -38.83 28.49
CA ASP A 484 36.85 -39.05 29.24
C ASP A 484 37.43 -37.74 29.83
N GLY A 485 36.75 -36.62 29.61
CA GLY A 485 37.18 -35.30 30.08
C GLY A 485 37.09 -35.13 31.59
N SER A 486 37.82 -34.15 32.12
CA SER A 486 37.66 -33.71 33.51
C SER A 486 36.19 -33.34 33.77
N ARG A 487 35.69 -33.65 34.96
CA ARG A 487 34.29 -33.37 35.36
C ARG A 487 33.91 -31.89 35.20
N GLY A 488 34.88 -30.98 35.26
CA GLY A 488 34.67 -29.54 34.98
C GLY A 488 34.50 -29.21 33.50
N ASP A 489 35.25 -29.88 32.61
CA ASP A 489 35.17 -29.64 31.17
C ASP A 489 33.86 -30.22 30.62
N ALA A 490 33.52 -31.45 30.99
CA ALA A 490 32.28 -32.10 30.55
C ALA A 490 31.03 -31.33 31.02
N THR A 491 31.04 -30.78 32.24
CA THR A 491 29.94 -29.94 32.72
C THR A 491 29.88 -28.59 31.99
N GLY A 492 31.03 -27.94 31.76
CA GLY A 492 31.12 -26.69 30.99
C GLY A 492 30.59 -26.82 29.56
N LEU A 493 30.95 -27.90 28.85
CA LEU A 493 30.43 -28.20 27.51
C LEU A 493 28.93 -28.49 27.53
N GLY A 494 28.46 -29.26 28.51
CA GLY A 494 27.02 -29.54 28.68
C GLY A 494 26.22 -28.25 28.89
N PHE A 495 26.72 -27.31 29.70
CA PHE A 495 26.11 -25.98 29.84
C PHE A 495 26.11 -25.19 28.54
N ALA A 496 27.20 -25.25 27.77
CA ALA A 496 27.27 -24.55 26.49
C ALA A 496 26.29 -25.12 25.45
N GLU A 497 26.14 -26.44 25.40
CA GLU A 497 25.21 -27.13 24.49
C GLU A 497 23.75 -26.86 24.87
N VAL A 498 23.40 -26.98 26.15
CA VAL A 498 22.06 -26.63 26.65
C VAL A 498 21.78 -25.14 26.44
N GLY A 499 22.75 -24.26 26.67
CA GLY A 499 22.61 -22.82 26.45
C GLY A 499 22.39 -22.45 24.98
N ALA A 500 23.16 -23.05 24.06
CA ALA A 500 22.98 -22.84 22.63
C ALA A 500 21.62 -23.35 22.15
N LEU A 501 21.20 -24.54 22.60
CA LEU A 501 19.88 -25.10 22.28
C LEU A 501 18.74 -24.27 22.85
N LEU A 502 18.87 -23.76 24.08
CA LEU A 502 17.86 -22.91 24.70
C LEU A 502 17.68 -21.61 23.91
N LEU A 503 18.77 -20.93 23.54
CA LEU A 503 18.70 -19.71 22.73
C LEU A 503 18.12 -19.98 21.34
N ALA A 504 18.51 -21.09 20.71
CA ALA A 504 17.94 -21.53 19.43
C ALA A 504 16.45 -21.85 19.54
N ALA A 505 16.01 -22.43 20.67
CA ALA A 505 14.61 -22.75 20.93
C ALA A 505 13.75 -21.52 21.18
N LEU A 506 14.24 -20.57 21.98
CA LEU A 506 13.56 -19.29 22.20
C LEU A 506 13.37 -18.53 20.88
N LYS A 507 14.44 -18.47 20.06
CA LYS A 507 14.37 -17.84 18.72
C LYS A 507 13.42 -18.59 17.79
N PHE A 508 13.46 -19.93 17.75
CA PHE A 508 12.57 -20.74 16.92
C PHE A 508 11.10 -20.58 17.31
N MET A 509 10.80 -20.53 18.61
CA MET A 509 9.45 -20.33 19.12
C MET A 509 8.91 -18.95 18.72
N ASN A 510 9.74 -17.91 18.78
CA ASN A 510 9.40 -16.57 18.30
C ASN A 510 9.05 -16.57 16.80
N GLU A 511 9.93 -17.13 15.97
CA GLU A 511 9.72 -17.21 14.51
C GLU A 511 8.50 -18.06 14.15
N SER A 512 8.28 -19.18 14.83
CA SER A 512 7.12 -20.07 14.60
C SER A 512 5.81 -19.38 14.93
N ASN A 513 5.76 -18.60 16.02
CA ASN A 513 4.57 -17.82 16.38
C ASN A 513 4.27 -16.77 15.29
N GLN A 514 5.31 -16.11 14.74
CA GLN A 514 5.13 -15.16 13.65
C GLN A 514 4.60 -15.82 12.38
N MET A 515 5.13 -16.99 12.01
CA MET A 515 4.64 -17.77 10.86
C MET A 515 3.16 -18.14 11.00
N LEU A 516 2.72 -18.51 12.21
CA LEU A 516 1.32 -18.87 12.49
C LEU A 516 0.39 -17.66 12.41
N LEU A 517 0.81 -16.51 12.95
CA LEU A 517 -0.01 -15.30 13.00
C LEU A 517 -0.14 -14.59 11.65
N ASN A 518 0.91 -14.61 10.83
CA ASN A 518 0.90 -13.94 9.52
C ASN A 518 1.77 -14.68 8.51
N SER A 519 1.34 -15.88 8.10
CA SER A 519 2.05 -16.73 7.14
C SER A 519 2.29 -16.04 5.79
N GLN A 520 1.31 -15.28 5.28
CA GLN A 520 1.46 -14.56 4.01
C GLN A 520 2.51 -13.46 4.12
N GLY A 521 2.45 -12.63 5.17
CA GLY A 521 3.45 -11.58 5.39
C GLY A 521 4.85 -12.11 5.70
N TYR A 522 4.96 -13.29 6.33
CA TYR A 522 6.25 -13.91 6.68
C TYR A 522 7.08 -14.30 5.46
N VAL A 523 6.41 -14.81 4.41
CA VAL A 523 7.07 -15.23 3.16
C VAL A 523 7.39 -14.04 2.27
N THR A 524 6.61 -12.96 2.35
CA THR A 524 6.76 -11.80 1.47
C THR A 524 7.72 -10.72 1.97
N GLU A 525 8.00 -10.66 3.28
CA GLU A 525 8.89 -9.68 3.95
C GLU A 525 10.17 -9.41 3.14
N GLY A 526 10.64 -8.15 3.09
CA GLY A 526 11.77 -7.70 2.26
C GLY A 526 13.14 -8.34 2.60
N ASP A 527 14.20 -7.90 1.91
CA ASP A 527 15.50 -8.60 1.83
C ASP A 527 16.14 -8.90 3.20
N ALA A 528 16.25 -7.93 4.11
CA ALA A 528 16.86 -8.18 5.42
C ALA A 528 15.98 -9.07 6.33
N GLY A 529 14.65 -8.94 6.21
CA GLY A 529 13.70 -9.78 6.94
C GLY A 529 13.74 -11.23 6.46
N ARG A 530 13.77 -11.44 5.14
CA ARG A 530 13.97 -12.76 4.52
C ARG A 530 15.27 -13.41 4.99
N LEU A 531 16.37 -12.64 5.05
CA LEU A 531 17.65 -13.16 5.54
C LEU A 531 17.57 -13.60 7.01
N ASP A 532 16.97 -12.80 7.90
CA ASP A 532 16.77 -13.15 9.33
C ASP A 532 15.91 -14.41 9.45
N ASN A 533 14.77 -14.43 8.77
CA ASN A 533 13.80 -15.51 8.80
C ASN A 533 14.41 -16.83 8.29
N ILE A 534 15.06 -16.83 7.11
CA ILE A 534 15.65 -18.05 6.51
C ILE A 534 16.81 -18.56 7.37
N CYS A 535 17.76 -17.71 7.74
CA CYS A 535 18.96 -18.19 8.44
C CYS A 535 18.63 -18.72 9.82
N THR A 536 17.74 -18.04 10.55
CA THR A 536 17.42 -18.44 11.93
C THR A 536 16.53 -19.68 11.99
N THR A 537 15.57 -19.83 11.07
CA THR A 537 14.73 -21.04 10.99
C THR A 537 15.55 -22.26 10.58
N VAL A 538 16.40 -22.15 9.55
CA VAL A 538 17.27 -23.25 9.10
C VAL A 538 18.26 -23.62 10.20
N THR A 539 18.90 -22.64 10.86
CA THR A 539 19.83 -22.90 11.97
C THR A 539 19.14 -23.62 13.11
N SER A 540 17.97 -23.15 13.56
CA SER A 540 17.24 -23.79 14.66
C SER A 540 16.78 -25.21 14.33
N ILE A 541 16.17 -25.44 13.17
CA ILE A 541 15.72 -26.78 12.75
C ILE A 541 16.91 -27.73 12.62
N SER A 542 18.02 -27.26 12.05
CA SER A 542 19.23 -28.07 11.89
C SER A 542 19.89 -28.43 13.23
N LEU A 543 19.87 -27.53 14.22
CA LEU A 543 20.35 -27.82 15.58
C LEU A 543 19.44 -28.81 16.32
N PHE A 544 18.12 -28.67 16.20
CA PHE A 544 17.18 -29.62 16.80
C PHE A 544 17.29 -31.02 16.18
N THR A 545 17.41 -31.10 14.86
CA THR A 545 17.58 -32.39 14.18
C THR A 545 18.96 -33.00 14.47
N SER A 546 20.01 -32.19 14.59
CA SER A 546 21.34 -32.64 15.02
C SER A 546 21.29 -33.27 16.42
N THR A 547 20.63 -32.62 17.38
CA THR A 547 20.50 -33.17 18.74
C THR A 547 19.65 -34.43 18.80
N ILE A 548 18.55 -34.50 18.05
CA ILE A 548 17.74 -35.72 17.94
C ILE A 548 18.57 -36.87 17.33
N ALA A 549 19.37 -36.61 16.29
CA ALA A 549 20.25 -37.61 15.68
C ALA A 549 21.34 -38.10 16.66
N ARG A 550 21.91 -37.20 17.46
CA ARG A 550 22.85 -37.54 18.54
C ARG A 550 22.21 -38.42 19.61
N LEU A 551 20.98 -38.13 20.01
CA LEU A 551 20.20 -38.96 20.95
C LEU A 551 19.87 -40.35 20.37
N ALA A 552 19.70 -40.45 19.05
CA ALA A 552 19.50 -41.71 18.34
C ALA A 552 20.82 -42.48 18.06
N HIS A 553 21.95 -42.07 18.65
CA HIS A 553 23.29 -42.63 18.44
C HIS A 553 23.80 -42.58 16.99
N GLN A 554 23.26 -41.70 16.14
CA GLN A 554 23.73 -41.47 14.77
C GLN A 554 24.65 -40.24 14.70
N GLN A 555 25.90 -40.40 15.12
CA GLN A 555 26.87 -39.30 15.25
C GLN A 555 27.19 -38.62 13.91
N GLU A 556 27.42 -39.38 12.85
CA GLU A 556 27.77 -38.83 11.53
C GLU A 556 26.68 -37.91 10.95
N VAL A 557 25.41 -38.31 11.11
CA VAL A 557 24.25 -37.52 10.66
C VAL A 557 24.08 -36.28 11.54
N GLY A 558 24.29 -36.43 12.86
CA GLY A 558 24.27 -35.30 13.79
C GLY A 558 25.30 -34.24 13.46
N ASP A 559 26.51 -34.64 13.08
CA ASP A 559 27.59 -33.71 12.71
C ASP A 559 27.39 -33.07 11.35
N ALA A 560 26.86 -33.80 10.37
CA ALA A 560 26.47 -33.22 9.10
C ALA A 560 25.42 -32.11 9.27
N LEU A 561 24.39 -32.35 10.09
CA LEU A 561 23.36 -31.35 10.41
C LEU A 561 23.90 -30.20 11.28
N GLY A 562 24.85 -30.48 12.17
CA GLY A 562 25.56 -29.45 12.93
C GLY A 562 26.38 -28.53 12.02
N ALA A 563 27.06 -29.08 11.01
CA ALA A 563 27.82 -28.31 10.04
C ALA A 563 26.94 -27.37 9.20
N VAL A 564 25.76 -27.86 8.77
CA VAL A 564 24.77 -27.02 8.07
C VAL A 564 24.32 -25.86 8.98
N ALA A 565 24.00 -26.14 10.24
CA ALA A 565 23.63 -25.09 11.19
C ALA A 565 24.72 -24.03 11.35
N LEU A 566 26.00 -24.44 11.40
CA LEU A 566 27.14 -23.53 11.54
C LEU A 566 27.29 -22.59 10.35
N ILE A 567 27.12 -23.09 9.12
CA ILE A 567 27.18 -22.27 7.90
C ILE A 567 26.10 -21.18 7.93
N PHE A 568 24.85 -21.55 8.22
CA PHE A 568 23.75 -20.58 8.27
C PHE A 568 23.87 -19.62 9.46
N ALA A 569 24.42 -20.06 10.60
CA ALA A 569 24.71 -19.19 11.74
C ALA A 569 25.75 -18.12 11.37
N TRP A 570 26.86 -18.50 10.76
CA TRP A 570 27.86 -17.51 10.31
C TRP A 570 27.32 -16.64 9.17
N PHE A 571 26.52 -17.18 8.26
CA PHE A 571 25.88 -16.39 7.20
C PHE A 571 24.91 -15.34 7.78
N TYR A 572 24.24 -15.63 8.89
CA TYR A 572 23.42 -14.64 9.59
C TYR A 572 24.25 -13.46 10.16
N MET A 573 25.58 -13.55 10.26
CA MET A 573 26.39 -12.36 10.57
C MET A 573 26.26 -11.25 9.53
N PHE A 574 25.94 -11.58 8.27
CA PHE A 574 25.66 -10.59 7.24
C PHE A 574 24.46 -9.71 7.58
N PHE A 575 23.45 -10.23 8.29
CA PHE A 575 22.34 -9.42 8.82
C PHE A 575 22.85 -8.29 9.73
N PHE A 576 23.85 -8.56 10.57
CA PHE A 576 24.41 -7.53 11.44
C PHE A 576 25.30 -6.54 10.70
N LEU A 577 25.95 -6.97 9.60
CA LEU A 577 26.71 -6.08 8.72
C LEU A 577 25.81 -5.08 7.98
N LEU A 578 24.52 -5.36 7.79
CA LEU A 578 23.55 -4.38 7.24
C LEU A 578 23.37 -3.16 8.15
N GLY A 579 23.60 -3.27 9.46
CA GLY A 579 23.40 -2.15 10.39
C GLY A 579 24.42 -1.01 10.23
N PHE A 580 25.61 -1.30 9.69
CA PHE A 580 26.69 -0.34 9.59
C PHE A 580 26.73 0.35 8.21
N ARG A 581 27.03 1.66 8.20
CA ARG A 581 27.07 2.46 6.96
C ARG A 581 28.13 2.01 5.97
N THR A 582 29.29 1.56 6.47
CA THR A 582 30.42 1.16 5.62
C THR A 582 30.21 -0.19 4.94
N THR A 583 29.56 -1.14 5.62
CA THR A 583 29.37 -2.51 5.12
C THR A 583 27.99 -2.76 4.52
N GLY A 584 26.96 -2.04 4.95
CA GLY A 584 25.58 -2.33 4.59
C GLY A 584 25.27 -2.27 3.08
N PRO A 585 25.60 -1.16 2.37
CA PRO A 585 25.41 -1.08 0.93
C PRO A 585 26.13 -2.20 0.17
N PHE A 586 27.34 -2.57 0.63
CA PHE A 586 28.12 -3.66 0.05
C PHE A 586 27.45 -5.03 0.24
N VAL A 587 26.87 -5.31 1.40
CA VAL A 587 26.15 -6.57 1.63
C VAL A 587 24.89 -6.66 0.76
N ILE A 588 24.12 -5.58 0.63
CA ILE A 588 22.93 -5.55 -0.24
C ILE A 588 23.31 -5.88 -1.68
N MET A 589 24.41 -5.32 -2.16
CA MET A 589 24.93 -5.58 -3.49
C MET A 589 25.31 -7.05 -3.68
N ILE A 590 26.02 -7.67 -2.74
CA ILE A 590 26.36 -9.11 -2.77
C ILE A 590 25.10 -9.97 -2.82
N LEU A 591 24.15 -9.75 -1.90
CA LEU A 591 22.94 -10.58 -1.82
C LEU A 591 22.11 -10.49 -3.13
N ARG A 592 22.04 -9.30 -3.73
CA ARG A 592 21.32 -9.09 -5.00
C ARG A 592 22.01 -9.76 -6.18
N MET A 593 23.35 -9.68 -6.26
CA MET A 593 24.14 -10.38 -7.28
C MET A 593 23.96 -11.89 -7.19
N ILE A 594 23.99 -12.45 -5.97
CA ILE A 594 23.78 -13.88 -5.75
C ILE A 594 22.37 -14.28 -6.19
N ALA A 595 21.34 -13.53 -5.79
CA ALA A 595 19.95 -13.88 -6.06
C ALA A 595 19.58 -13.84 -7.55
N HIS A 596 20.11 -12.89 -8.32
CA HIS A 596 19.70 -12.68 -9.71
C HIS A 596 20.72 -13.17 -10.74
N ASP A 597 22.01 -12.90 -10.55
CA ASP A 597 23.02 -13.15 -11.60
C ASP A 597 23.58 -14.56 -11.48
N ILE A 598 23.92 -14.98 -10.25
CA ILE A 598 24.44 -16.34 -10.01
C ILE A 598 23.37 -17.39 -10.28
N VAL A 599 22.09 -17.15 -9.94
CA VAL A 599 21.01 -18.10 -10.24
C VAL A 599 20.83 -18.30 -11.74
N ARG A 600 20.83 -17.22 -12.55
CA ARG A 600 20.74 -17.31 -14.02
C ARG A 600 21.94 -18.04 -14.61
N PHE A 601 23.13 -17.75 -14.10
CA PHE A 601 24.35 -18.46 -14.49
C PHE A 601 24.28 -19.95 -14.16
N PHE A 602 23.85 -20.30 -12.94
CA PHE A 602 23.74 -21.69 -12.50
C PHE A 602 22.75 -22.48 -13.35
N LEU A 603 21.66 -21.86 -13.81
CA LEU A 603 20.72 -22.50 -14.76
C LEU A 603 21.42 -22.89 -16.07
N VAL A 604 22.17 -21.97 -16.70
CA VAL A 604 22.93 -22.25 -17.94
C VAL A 604 24.03 -23.28 -17.68
N TYR A 605 24.78 -23.11 -16.58
CA TYR A 605 25.86 -24.00 -16.18
C TYR A 605 25.36 -25.43 -15.92
N SER A 606 24.23 -25.59 -15.24
CA SER A 606 23.67 -26.90 -14.91
C SER A 606 23.33 -27.73 -16.17
N ALA A 607 22.83 -27.09 -17.22
CA ALA A 607 22.54 -27.75 -18.50
C ALA A 607 23.84 -28.27 -19.17
N VAL A 608 24.90 -27.45 -19.15
CA VAL A 608 26.22 -27.84 -19.66
C VAL A 608 26.81 -28.97 -18.81
N LEU A 609 26.77 -28.85 -17.48
CA LEU A 609 27.29 -29.86 -16.55
C LEU A 609 26.62 -31.23 -16.77
N VAL A 610 25.29 -31.28 -16.85
CA VAL A 610 24.56 -32.53 -17.08
C VAL A 610 24.89 -33.12 -18.45
N GLY A 611 24.92 -32.30 -19.50
CA GLY A 611 25.22 -32.76 -20.87
C GLY A 611 26.62 -33.36 -21.02
N PHE A 612 27.65 -32.66 -20.52
CA PHE A 612 29.03 -33.17 -20.57
C PHE A 612 29.26 -34.34 -19.62
N SER A 613 28.65 -34.34 -18.44
CA SER A 613 28.69 -35.48 -17.51
C SER A 613 28.13 -36.74 -18.15
N GLN A 614 26.97 -36.64 -18.80
CA GLN A 614 26.34 -37.77 -19.49
C GLN A 614 27.17 -38.25 -20.68
N ALA A 615 27.76 -37.34 -21.46
CA ALA A 615 28.62 -37.69 -22.60
C ALA A 615 29.88 -38.47 -22.14
N ILE A 616 30.56 -37.97 -21.10
CA ILE A 616 31.76 -38.61 -20.54
C ILE A 616 31.41 -39.95 -19.89
N TYR A 617 30.29 -40.03 -19.15
CA TYR A 617 29.79 -41.28 -18.56
C TYR A 617 29.56 -42.37 -19.62
N VAL A 618 29.00 -42.02 -20.78
CA VAL A 618 28.76 -43.00 -21.86
C VAL A 618 30.06 -43.48 -22.49
N VAL A 619 31.02 -42.58 -22.71
CA VAL A 619 32.27 -42.88 -23.42
C VAL A 619 33.28 -43.61 -22.53
N HIS A 620 33.39 -43.19 -21.27
CA HIS A 620 34.45 -43.64 -20.38
C HIS A 620 33.98 -44.75 -19.42
N ASP A 621 32.77 -44.64 -18.85
CA ASP A 621 32.27 -45.60 -17.86
C ASP A 621 31.40 -46.71 -18.47
N GLY A 622 31.17 -46.72 -19.79
CA GLY A 622 30.47 -47.81 -20.47
C GLY A 622 29.05 -48.09 -19.96
N ARG A 623 28.41 -47.11 -19.30
CA ARG A 623 27.05 -47.20 -18.72
C ARG A 623 26.92 -48.16 -17.52
N VAL A 624 27.95 -48.29 -16.68
CA VAL A 624 27.97 -49.15 -15.48
C VAL A 624 26.93 -48.84 -14.39
N GLY A 625 26.20 -47.72 -14.48
CA GLY A 625 25.08 -47.41 -13.60
C GLY A 625 24.99 -45.94 -13.19
N PRO A 626 23.90 -45.53 -12.52
CA PRO A 626 23.65 -44.13 -12.14
C PRO A 626 24.69 -43.59 -11.17
N HIS A 627 25.28 -44.44 -10.31
CA HIS A 627 26.31 -44.01 -9.36
C HIS A 627 27.55 -43.43 -10.05
N ALA A 628 27.98 -44.01 -11.17
CA ALA A 628 29.10 -43.49 -11.94
C ALA A 628 28.76 -42.14 -12.61
N LEU A 629 27.54 -41.96 -13.11
CA LEU A 629 27.09 -40.66 -13.62
C LEU A 629 27.15 -39.56 -12.54
N PHE A 630 26.69 -39.86 -11.31
CA PHE A 630 26.78 -38.90 -10.20
C PHE A 630 28.24 -38.61 -9.81
N LEU A 631 29.10 -39.62 -9.82
CA LEU A 631 30.53 -39.44 -9.58
C LEU A 631 31.15 -38.51 -10.63
N ARG A 632 30.84 -38.71 -11.92
CA ARG A 632 31.31 -37.83 -13.02
C ARG A 632 30.76 -36.42 -12.89
N MET A 633 29.49 -36.28 -12.56
CA MET A 633 28.87 -34.98 -12.32
C MET A 633 29.57 -34.24 -11.18
N ARG A 634 29.87 -34.93 -10.07
CA ARG A 634 30.63 -34.37 -8.94
C ARG A 634 32.04 -33.94 -9.36
N THR A 635 32.77 -34.81 -10.07
CA THR A 635 34.14 -34.50 -10.52
C THR A 635 34.17 -33.32 -11.48
N LEU A 636 33.26 -33.24 -12.45
CA LEU A 636 33.15 -32.12 -13.38
C LEU A 636 32.71 -30.83 -12.70
N LEU A 637 31.87 -30.91 -11.67
CA LEU A 637 31.50 -29.75 -10.88
C LEU A 637 32.71 -29.18 -10.15
N VAL A 638 33.48 -30.02 -9.44
CA VAL A 638 34.72 -29.59 -8.77
C VAL A 638 35.69 -29.01 -9.79
N MET A 639 35.98 -29.73 -10.87
CA MET A 639 36.84 -29.27 -11.96
C MET A 639 36.35 -27.94 -12.57
N GLY A 640 35.04 -27.76 -12.67
CA GLY A 640 34.36 -26.61 -13.25
C GLY A 640 34.38 -25.33 -12.39
N PHE A 641 34.69 -25.41 -11.10
CA PHE A 641 34.78 -24.25 -10.22
C PHE A 641 36.19 -24.03 -9.65
N THR A 642 36.94 -25.09 -9.37
CA THR A 642 38.31 -24.95 -8.82
C THR A 642 39.35 -24.73 -9.91
N GLY A 643 39.05 -25.10 -11.17
CA GLY A 643 40.06 -25.09 -12.25
C GLY A 643 41.13 -26.17 -12.08
N GLU A 644 41.06 -26.99 -11.03
CA GLU A 644 41.99 -28.08 -10.78
C GLU A 644 41.56 -29.31 -11.58
N VAL A 645 42.43 -29.74 -12.49
CA VAL A 645 42.17 -30.89 -13.35
C VAL A 645 43.04 -32.07 -12.91
N ASN A 646 42.54 -32.84 -11.94
CA ASN A 646 43.16 -34.11 -11.54
C ASN A 646 42.78 -35.21 -12.52
N TYR A 647 43.56 -35.32 -13.59
CA TYR A 647 43.40 -36.32 -14.64
C TYR A 647 43.69 -37.75 -14.14
N ASP A 648 44.76 -37.94 -13.36
CA ASP A 648 45.20 -39.27 -12.93
C ASP A 648 44.27 -39.91 -11.89
N ASP A 649 43.80 -39.16 -10.88
CA ASP A 649 42.97 -39.75 -9.82
C ASP A 649 41.54 -40.08 -10.27
N ASN A 650 40.98 -39.29 -11.19
CA ASN A 650 39.59 -39.44 -11.61
C ASN A 650 39.42 -40.35 -12.83
N TYR A 651 40.45 -40.50 -13.66
CA TYR A 651 40.39 -41.26 -14.91
C TYR A 651 41.47 -42.36 -15.01
N GLY A 652 42.39 -42.43 -14.04
CA GLY A 652 43.54 -43.34 -14.03
C GLY A 652 43.30 -44.70 -13.39
N SER A 653 42.11 -45.28 -13.55
CA SER A 653 41.90 -46.71 -13.24
C SER A 653 42.40 -47.59 -14.39
N GLY A 654 43.72 -47.63 -14.60
CA GLY A 654 44.40 -48.76 -15.27
C GLY A 654 44.53 -48.77 -16.80
N GLY A 655 44.29 -47.67 -17.54
CA GLY A 655 44.51 -47.64 -18.98
C GLY A 655 44.60 -46.23 -19.59
N ARG A 656 45.24 -46.11 -20.77
CA ARG A 656 45.28 -44.86 -21.56
C ARG A 656 43.85 -44.37 -21.78
N MET A 657 43.54 -43.17 -21.28
CA MET A 657 42.23 -42.54 -21.46
C MET A 657 41.89 -42.45 -22.95
N ASN A 658 40.65 -42.75 -23.31
CA ASN A 658 40.18 -42.63 -24.68
C ASN A 658 40.42 -41.17 -25.15
N PRO A 659 41.08 -40.95 -26.31
CA PRO A 659 41.33 -39.60 -26.82
C PRO A 659 40.04 -38.77 -26.93
N LEU A 660 38.89 -39.42 -27.16
CA LEU A 660 37.60 -38.74 -27.19
C LEU A 660 37.22 -38.16 -25.82
N THR A 661 37.48 -38.87 -24.72
CA THR A 661 37.26 -38.36 -23.36
C THR A 661 38.19 -37.17 -23.06
N GLN A 662 39.45 -37.22 -23.52
CA GLN A 662 40.40 -36.11 -23.35
C GLN A 662 39.91 -34.85 -24.06
N VAL A 663 39.42 -34.98 -25.30
CA VAL A 663 38.86 -33.88 -26.07
C VAL A 663 37.59 -33.33 -25.42
N LEU A 664 36.70 -34.19 -24.91
CA LEU A 664 35.48 -33.75 -24.21
C LEU A 664 35.79 -32.98 -22.92
N VAL A 665 36.74 -33.45 -22.12
CA VAL A 665 37.18 -32.77 -20.89
C VAL A 665 37.84 -31.43 -21.23
N LEU A 666 38.70 -31.38 -22.25
CA LEU A 666 39.31 -30.13 -22.72
C LEU A 666 38.25 -29.13 -23.19
N CYS A 667 37.28 -29.59 -23.98
CA CYS A 667 36.17 -28.76 -24.45
C CYS A 667 35.34 -28.21 -23.29
N TYR A 668 35.05 -29.04 -22.29
CA TYR A 668 34.36 -28.62 -21.07
C TYR A 668 35.13 -27.53 -20.30
N VAL A 669 36.45 -27.72 -20.09
CA VAL A 669 37.28 -26.74 -19.38
C VAL A 669 37.31 -25.41 -20.13
N VAL A 670 37.50 -25.41 -21.45
CA VAL A 670 37.46 -24.19 -22.27
C VAL A 670 36.10 -23.50 -22.17
N LEU A 671 35.01 -24.26 -22.33
CA LEU A 671 33.66 -23.70 -22.29
C LEU A 671 33.33 -23.10 -20.92
N VAL A 672 33.59 -23.82 -19.83
CA VAL A 672 33.22 -23.38 -18.49
C VAL A 672 34.17 -22.29 -17.98
N MET A 673 35.48 -22.54 -17.98
CA MET A 673 36.45 -21.62 -17.38
C MET A 673 36.67 -20.37 -18.21
N ILE A 674 36.74 -20.50 -19.53
CA ILE A 674 37.10 -19.37 -20.39
C ILE A 674 35.85 -18.63 -20.83
N ILE A 675 34.77 -19.32 -21.19
CA ILE A 675 33.58 -18.64 -21.74
C ILE A 675 32.60 -18.29 -20.61
N LEU A 676 32.13 -19.29 -19.86
CA LEU A 676 31.05 -19.08 -18.90
C LEU A 676 31.48 -18.23 -17.69
N VAL A 677 32.66 -18.47 -17.11
CA VAL A 677 33.14 -17.66 -15.96
C VAL A 677 33.42 -16.21 -16.38
N ASN A 678 34.00 -15.97 -17.55
CA ASN A 678 34.22 -14.60 -18.04
C ASN A 678 32.90 -13.88 -18.35
N LEU A 679 31.89 -14.58 -18.86
CA LEU A 679 30.54 -14.04 -19.03
C LEU A 679 29.93 -13.68 -17.66
N LEU A 680 30.09 -14.54 -16.65
CA LEU A 680 29.61 -14.26 -15.28
C LEU A 680 30.28 -13.02 -14.69
N ILE A 681 31.60 -12.89 -14.83
CA ILE A 681 32.34 -11.70 -14.36
C ILE A 681 31.83 -10.44 -15.07
N ALA A 682 31.59 -10.50 -16.38
CA ALA A 682 31.06 -9.37 -17.14
C ALA A 682 29.64 -8.97 -16.68
N MET A 683 28.75 -9.95 -16.46
CA MET A 683 27.41 -9.69 -15.95
C MET A 683 27.45 -9.06 -14.55
N MET A 684 28.25 -9.62 -13.64
CA MET A 684 28.43 -9.08 -12.28
C MET A 684 29.06 -7.69 -12.29
N GLY A 685 29.96 -7.41 -13.23
CA GLY A 685 30.57 -6.08 -13.39
C GLY A 685 29.55 -5.01 -13.76
N ASN A 686 28.63 -5.28 -14.69
CA ASN A 686 27.60 -4.32 -15.06
C ASN A 686 26.57 -4.12 -13.94
N THR A 687 26.13 -5.22 -13.30
CA THR A 687 25.18 -5.12 -12.18
C THR A 687 25.80 -4.48 -10.94
N TYR A 688 27.12 -4.61 -10.71
CA TYR A 688 27.83 -3.88 -9.65
C TYR A 688 27.63 -2.37 -9.77
N SER A 689 27.91 -1.80 -10.94
CA SER A 689 27.82 -0.36 -11.17
C SER A 689 26.39 0.15 -11.01
N GLU A 690 25.41 -0.55 -11.59
CA GLU A 690 23.98 -0.18 -11.49
C GLU A 690 23.46 -0.28 -10.05
N VAL A 691 23.83 -1.34 -9.33
CA VAL A 691 23.35 -1.55 -7.95
C VAL A 691 24.02 -0.59 -6.97
N LEU A 692 25.27 -0.19 -7.23
CA LEU A 692 26.02 0.71 -6.35
C LEU A 692 25.32 2.06 -6.19
N GLU A 693 24.82 2.66 -7.28
CA GLU A 693 24.13 3.97 -7.25
C GLU A 693 22.86 3.94 -6.38
N GLU A 694 22.12 2.84 -6.41
CA GLU A 694 20.87 2.67 -5.64
C GLU A 694 21.10 2.11 -4.22
N SER A 695 22.30 1.57 -3.95
CA SER A 695 22.57 0.78 -2.74
C SER A 695 22.48 1.57 -1.45
N GLU A 696 22.86 2.85 -1.43
CA GLU A 696 22.79 3.68 -0.21
C GLU A 696 21.34 3.93 0.23
N GLN A 697 20.44 4.23 -0.70
CA GLN A 697 19.03 4.46 -0.37
C GLN A 697 18.35 3.17 0.06
N ARG A 698 18.65 2.04 -0.62
CA ARG A 698 18.20 0.72 -0.17
C ARG A 698 18.72 0.38 1.22
N TRP A 699 19.97 0.69 1.51
CA TRP A 699 20.54 0.48 2.83
C TRP A 699 19.83 1.31 3.91
N ILE A 700 19.49 2.56 3.64
CA ILE A 700 18.71 3.39 4.56
C ILE A 700 17.33 2.76 4.83
N ALA A 701 16.65 2.30 3.78
CA ALA A 701 15.36 1.61 3.88
C ALA A 701 15.46 0.30 4.70
N GLU A 702 16.44 -0.56 4.41
CA GLU A 702 16.65 -1.80 5.15
C GLU A 702 17.00 -1.55 6.61
N ARG A 703 17.80 -0.52 6.90
CA ARG A 703 18.09 -0.13 8.28
C ARG A 703 16.83 0.34 9.03
N ALA A 704 15.94 1.05 8.36
CA ALA A 704 14.66 1.45 8.93
C ALA A 704 13.73 0.24 9.17
N ASN A 705 13.72 -0.74 8.25
CA ASN A 705 12.99 -2.00 8.41
C ASN A 705 13.53 -2.83 9.61
N ILE A 706 14.85 -2.92 9.75
CA ILE A 706 15.49 -3.56 10.91
C ILE A 706 15.06 -2.85 12.21
N MET A 707 15.06 -1.52 12.22
CA MET A 707 14.60 -0.75 13.37
C MET A 707 13.14 -1.03 13.71
N ALA A 708 12.25 -1.02 12.72
CA ALA A 708 10.85 -1.34 12.92
C ALA A 708 10.66 -2.76 13.48
N SER A 709 11.49 -3.73 13.03
CA SER A 709 11.48 -5.09 13.57
C SER A 709 11.90 -5.15 15.04
N ILE A 710 12.88 -4.33 15.45
CA ILE A 710 13.36 -4.22 16.84
C ILE A 710 12.30 -3.58 17.71
N ASP A 711 11.67 -2.50 17.23
CA ASP A 711 10.61 -1.82 17.98
C ASP A 711 9.42 -2.75 18.21
N ASN A 712 9.06 -3.58 17.22
CA ASN A 712 8.00 -4.58 17.41
C ASN A 712 8.35 -5.61 18.49
N GLN A 713 9.63 -5.91 18.76
CA GLN A 713 10.04 -6.84 19.83
C GLN A 713 10.06 -6.18 21.22
N CYS A 714 10.02 -4.86 21.30
CA CYS A 714 10.01 -4.13 22.56
C CYS A 714 8.56 -3.80 22.98
N PRO A 715 8.25 -3.84 24.29
CA PRO A 715 6.99 -3.34 24.81
C PRO A 715 6.71 -1.89 24.38
N THR A 716 5.43 -1.58 24.16
CA THR A 716 4.97 -0.30 23.63
C THR A 716 5.35 0.88 24.54
N GLU A 717 5.26 0.69 25.86
CA GLU A 717 5.66 1.70 26.86
C GLU A 717 7.15 2.03 26.77
N TRP A 718 8.02 1.02 26.63
CA TRP A 718 9.46 1.25 26.47
C TRP A 718 9.77 1.96 25.15
N ASN A 719 9.03 1.64 24.08
CA ASN A 719 9.16 2.36 22.82
C ASN A 719 8.72 3.83 22.95
N GLN A 720 7.62 4.11 23.63
CA GLN A 720 7.19 5.49 23.90
C GLN A 720 8.24 6.26 24.71
N GLN A 721 8.76 5.66 25.78
CA GLN A 721 9.85 6.25 26.58
C GLN A 721 11.12 6.48 25.76
N ALA A 722 11.50 5.52 24.91
CA ALA A 722 12.68 5.66 24.05
C ALA A 722 12.51 6.77 23.01
N ARG A 723 11.30 6.99 22.48
CA ARG A 723 11.01 8.09 21.54
C ARG A 723 11.17 9.46 22.20
N LYS A 724 10.87 9.60 23.50
CA LYS A 724 11.10 10.85 24.26
C LYS A 724 12.58 11.29 24.29
N ALA A 725 13.52 10.41 23.94
CA ALA A 725 14.94 10.76 23.84
C ALA A 725 15.27 11.66 22.64
N PHE A 726 14.43 11.67 21.60
CA PHE A 726 14.65 12.48 20.39
C PHE A 726 13.43 13.30 19.95
N ALA A 727 12.29 13.12 20.64
CA ALA A 727 11.02 13.79 20.36
C ALA A 727 10.50 14.51 21.60
N ILE A 728 9.75 15.57 21.38
CA ILE A 728 9.16 16.43 22.40
C ILE A 728 7.71 15.99 22.65
N PRO A 729 7.32 15.67 23.89
CA PRO A 729 5.92 15.44 24.23
C PRO A 729 5.18 16.78 24.33
N LEU A 730 4.13 16.93 23.53
CA LEU A 730 3.17 18.03 23.61
C LEU A 730 1.80 17.46 23.97
N GLN A 731 1.10 18.12 24.89
CA GLN A 731 -0.24 17.70 25.29
C GLN A 731 -1.25 18.10 24.22
N ASN A 732 -2.06 17.13 23.81
CA ASN A 732 -3.24 17.39 23.00
C ASN A 732 -4.37 17.97 23.86
N ARG A 733 -5.42 18.47 23.21
CA ARG A 733 -6.63 19.00 23.86
C ARG A 733 -7.29 18.02 24.83
N ASN A 734 -7.17 16.72 24.55
CA ASN A 734 -7.70 15.63 25.39
C ASN A 734 -6.80 15.30 26.59
N GLY A 735 -5.68 16.01 26.78
CA GLY A 735 -4.67 15.74 27.82
C GLY A 735 -3.71 14.60 27.47
N GLU A 736 -3.86 13.97 26.30
CA GLU A 736 -2.97 12.91 25.82
C GLU A 736 -1.63 13.46 25.34
N GLU A 737 -0.53 12.82 25.72
CA GLU A 737 0.81 13.19 25.25
C GLU A 737 1.06 12.69 23.82
N MET A 738 1.19 13.62 22.88
CA MET A 738 1.59 13.35 21.49
C MET A 738 3.05 13.74 21.28
N LEU A 739 3.80 12.91 20.57
CA LEU A 739 5.23 13.13 20.34
C LEU A 739 5.46 13.88 19.02
N TYR A 740 6.27 14.93 19.10
CA TYR A 740 6.66 15.75 17.95
C TYR A 740 8.17 15.73 17.78
N LEU A 741 8.63 15.63 16.54
CA LEU A 741 10.01 15.84 16.20
C LEU A 741 10.24 17.32 15.91
N GLU A 742 11.16 17.95 16.65
CA GLU A 742 11.70 19.25 16.27
C GLU A 742 12.76 19.07 15.19
N MET A 743 12.59 19.75 14.07
CA MET A 743 13.55 19.79 12.97
C MET A 743 13.89 21.23 12.64
N GLU A 744 15.18 21.48 12.44
CA GLU A 744 15.69 22.77 12.01
C GLU A 744 15.86 22.75 10.49
N VAL A 745 15.18 23.68 9.82
CA VAL A 745 15.25 23.85 8.36
C VAL A 745 15.85 25.22 8.09
N THR A 746 16.89 25.25 7.26
CA THR A 746 17.53 26.49 6.80
C THR A 746 16.90 26.91 5.48
N LYS A 747 16.19 28.03 5.49
CA LYS A 747 15.48 28.59 4.33
C LYS A 747 16.07 29.92 3.90
N LEU A 748 17.33 29.87 3.47
CA LEU A 748 18.09 31.08 3.13
C LEU A 748 17.47 31.86 1.97
N ALA A 749 16.93 31.16 0.96
CA ALA A 749 16.37 31.79 -0.23
C ALA A 749 15.02 32.49 0.03
N GLU A 750 14.14 31.91 0.85
CA GLU A 750 12.89 32.56 1.26
C GLU A 750 13.19 33.83 2.08
N TRP A 751 14.12 33.72 3.03
CA TRP A 751 14.51 34.86 3.87
C TRP A 751 15.12 36.02 3.08
N MET A 752 15.93 35.73 2.04
CA MET A 752 16.51 36.76 1.16
C MET A 752 15.49 37.47 0.26
N HIS A 753 14.28 36.93 0.10
CA HIS A 753 13.21 37.54 -0.71
C HIS A 753 12.18 38.31 0.13
N ASP A 754 12.14 38.07 1.44
CA ASP A 754 11.27 38.78 2.39
C ASP A 754 11.85 40.14 2.85
N ASP A 755 13.15 40.39 2.58
CA ASP A 755 13.85 41.69 2.72
C ASP A 755 13.86 42.46 1.38
#